data_AF-A0A9P0MG42-F1
#
_entry.id   AF-A0A9P0MG42-F1
#
_cell.length_a   1.000
_cell.length_b   1.000
_cell.length_c   1.000
_cell.angle_alpha   90.00
_cell.angle_beta   90.00
_cell.angle_gamma   90.00
#
_symmetry.space_group_name_H-M   'P 1'
#
loop_
_entity.id
_entity.type
_entity.pdbx_description
1 polymer ?
#
loop_
_entity_poly.entity_id
_entity_poly.type
_entity_poly.pdbx_seq_one_letter_code
_entity_poly.pdbx_strand_id
1 'polypeptide(L)'
;AGVAKLNEANELVKKLKQEAVEQQVKLEEKQSKANAALDMISNTMKNANTHKEEMEVLKNKTEQENQKLMRRKKEIEIELSEVEPLIQQARSAVGNIKSEALSEIRSLRAPPEIIRDILEGVLRLMGIQDTSWNSMKTFLAKRGVKEEIRSFDATRISTENRLAVEKLIANKSDSFDEKAAKRASVAAAPLASWVTANVKYSYVLDKIRPLEREQHKLKQNLSEAEAHLGELSAGLLDVDATVAKLKHQLSDYTKEAAEIEIGLKKAQATLASAEGLVSKLSDEFQRWQDQLQELSGQMHDLPNDCLIAASFLVYLSSSSEDKRTELLNVWRKELGTKEINIESYFSTERERAVWQSEGLSSDHLSLQNAIMILKASVVPLLIDPTSVAVNWIKKYFEKRNIEVTTQNSPKFNNMLELAIRFGKVFIVEEIDDVSPILLQVLNKELLHQGERRLIKLNGKFMDYHPDFKLILCTRNERMSLPSYIAPLVNMMNFTVTRVGLTEQLLSAAVLQENPDLENRKKQLLREKEELQEKQYHLQNQLLENLAGCKGDILEDKTLLDSLNETKSSSEAIVVALKESSEIQDKLKLEYDIYKDICDFGSSLYFACNDYARTNILYLLSVPTFTKLFLKALQTFQDLHKTTALQEKHLLSTVYSYISRGIFKYDRLKMLLYIAHKLYPKEIPLSEWNLFLGNVNTTKNDNLPTWLPKQSEIAVANLQVALPDLYKKLNLEESNTWNNFMYENELEFPKHCSLSEFQKVLVVQALRSDALYSTLTKCALNISGLKSLDPAVLDLHTIFKESTCNEPILLLAMSGTNPTSDITELARKLQNGNFAQVLSMRAFTKNDMMLVDKI
;
A
#
# COMPACT_ATOMS: atom_id res chain seq x y z
N ALA A 1 -4.13 16.01 1.52
CA ALA A 1 -5.41 15.56 0.92
C ALA A 1 -5.65 14.08 1.20
N GLY A 2 -4.75 13.16 0.79
CA GLY A 2 -4.89 11.72 1.02
C GLY A 2 -5.17 11.33 2.49
N VAL A 3 -4.37 11.83 3.44
CA VAL A 3 -4.57 11.59 4.89
C VAL A 3 -5.97 12.01 5.37
N ALA A 4 -6.50 13.15 4.90
CA ALA A 4 -7.82 13.62 5.28
C ALA A 4 -8.94 12.72 4.73
N LYS A 5 -8.81 12.27 3.47
CA LYS A 5 -9.76 11.35 2.83
C LYS A 5 -9.78 9.97 3.48
N LEU A 6 -8.63 9.47 3.93
CA LEU A 6 -8.56 8.22 4.68
C LEU A 6 -9.18 8.34 6.07
N ASN A 7 -9.02 9.48 6.75
CA ASN A 7 -9.72 9.73 8.02
C ASN A 7 -11.24 9.77 7.83
N GLU A 8 -11.73 10.42 6.76
CA GLU A 8 -13.14 10.42 6.38
C GLU A 8 -13.65 8.99 6.10
N ALA A 9 -12.88 8.18 5.36
CA ALA A 9 -13.21 6.78 5.11
C ALA A 9 -13.27 5.95 6.41
N ASN A 10 -12.31 6.13 7.32
CA ASN A 10 -12.31 5.45 8.62
C ASN A 10 -13.54 5.81 9.47
N GLU A 11 -13.95 7.08 9.48
CA GLU A 11 -15.18 7.49 10.16
C GLU A 11 -16.44 6.91 9.50
N LEU A 12 -16.48 6.85 8.16
CA LEU A 12 -17.59 6.29 7.41
C LEU A 12 -17.75 4.78 7.68
N VAL A 13 -16.65 4.03 7.68
CA VAL A 13 -16.63 2.61 8.08
C VAL A 13 -17.12 2.42 9.50
N LYS A 14 -16.70 3.29 10.43
CA LYS A 14 -17.16 3.24 11.83
C LYS A 14 -18.68 3.48 11.95
N LYS A 15 -19.24 4.41 11.17
CA LYS A 15 -20.69 4.66 11.12
C LYS A 15 -21.45 3.47 10.52
N LEU A 16 -21.03 2.97 9.36
CA LEU A 16 -21.64 1.80 8.73
C LEU A 16 -21.63 0.57 9.65
N LYS A 17 -20.55 0.38 10.43
CA LYS A 17 -20.47 -0.68 11.43
C LYS A 17 -21.50 -0.54 12.54
N GLN A 18 -21.74 0.68 13.02
CA GLN A 18 -22.80 0.95 14.00
C GLN A 18 -24.19 0.70 13.40
N GLU A 19 -24.45 1.20 12.19
CA GLU A 19 -25.74 1.01 11.50
C GLU A 19 -26.03 -0.47 11.22
N ALA A 20 -25.03 -1.25 10.80
CA ALA A 20 -25.17 -2.69 10.56
C ALA A 20 -25.52 -3.45 11.86
N VAL A 21 -24.90 -3.07 12.99
CA VAL A 21 -25.22 -3.64 14.31
C VAL A 21 -26.65 -3.29 14.73
N GLU A 22 -27.08 -2.04 14.54
CA GLU A 22 -28.47 -1.64 14.83
C GLU A 22 -29.49 -2.37 13.96
N GLN A 23 -29.20 -2.54 12.66
CA GLN A 23 -30.05 -3.31 11.74
C GLN A 23 -30.11 -4.79 12.14
N GLN A 24 -29.01 -5.38 12.60
CA GLN A 24 -28.97 -6.76 13.08
C GLN A 24 -29.90 -6.96 14.28
N VAL A 25 -29.83 -6.05 15.26
CA VAL A 25 -30.71 -6.09 16.44
C VAL A 25 -32.19 -5.93 16.04
N LYS A 26 -32.49 -5.00 15.13
CA LYS A 26 -33.87 -4.80 14.61
C LYS A 26 -34.38 -6.02 13.86
N LEU A 27 -33.53 -6.70 13.09
CA LEU A 27 -33.87 -7.92 12.38
C LEU A 27 -34.24 -9.04 13.35
N GLU A 28 -33.42 -9.26 14.38
CA GLU A 28 -33.68 -10.27 15.43
C GLU A 28 -35.00 -9.99 16.17
N GLU A 29 -35.28 -8.72 16.50
CA GLU A 29 -36.53 -8.34 17.14
C GLU A 29 -37.75 -8.61 16.25
N LYS A 30 -37.67 -8.29 14.96
CA LYS A 30 -38.75 -8.51 13.99
C LYS A 30 -38.96 -10.00 13.68
N GLN A 31 -37.88 -10.77 13.54
CA GLN A 31 -37.95 -12.22 13.39
C GLN A 31 -38.57 -12.88 14.64
N SER A 32 -38.20 -12.42 15.84
CA SER A 32 -38.80 -12.88 17.10
C SER A 32 -40.31 -12.59 17.15
N LYS A 33 -40.74 -11.38 16.78
CA LYS A 33 -42.17 -11.01 16.70
C LYS A 33 -42.93 -11.83 15.65
N ALA A 34 -42.33 -12.11 14.50
CA ALA A 34 -42.92 -12.96 13.47
C ALA A 34 -43.09 -14.42 13.95
N ASN A 35 -42.09 -14.96 14.65
CA ASN A 35 -42.15 -16.31 15.24
C ASN A 35 -43.21 -16.38 16.35
N ALA A 36 -43.32 -15.37 17.20
CA ALA A 36 -44.36 -15.30 18.23
C ALA A 36 -45.78 -15.25 17.63
N ALA A 37 -45.96 -14.52 16.52
CA ALA A 37 -47.24 -14.49 15.80
C ALA A 37 -47.56 -15.84 15.15
N LEU A 38 -46.55 -16.53 14.59
CA LEU A 38 -46.67 -17.90 14.08
C LEU A 38 -47.13 -18.89 15.15
N ASP A 39 -46.52 -18.85 16.34
CA ASP A 39 -46.87 -19.72 17.45
C ASP A 39 -48.31 -19.46 17.94
N MET A 40 -48.71 -18.19 18.02
CA MET A 40 -50.09 -17.83 18.35
C MET A 40 -51.09 -18.36 17.32
N ILE A 41 -50.82 -18.21 16.02
CA ILE A 41 -51.67 -18.75 14.94
C ILE A 41 -51.78 -20.28 15.03
N SER A 42 -50.67 -20.96 15.31
CA SER A 42 -50.63 -22.42 15.44
C SER A 42 -51.50 -22.90 16.61
N ASN A 43 -51.40 -22.23 17.76
CA ASN A 43 -52.20 -22.55 18.94
C ASN A 43 -53.69 -22.23 18.74
N THR A 44 -54.04 -21.10 18.12
CA THR A 44 -55.44 -20.76 17.84
C THR A 44 -56.06 -21.68 16.78
N MET A 45 -55.32 -22.09 15.74
CA MET A 45 -55.80 -23.05 14.74
C MET A 45 -56.01 -24.46 15.31
N LYS A 46 -55.16 -24.91 16.25
CA LYS A 46 -55.38 -26.20 16.94
C LYS A 46 -56.69 -26.20 17.72
N ASN A 47 -56.97 -25.13 18.46
CA ASN A 47 -58.21 -24.99 19.24
C ASN A 47 -59.45 -24.79 18.35
N ALA A 48 -59.32 -24.11 17.21
CA ALA A 48 -60.42 -23.97 16.25
C ALA A 48 -60.83 -25.32 15.64
N ASN A 49 -59.85 -26.17 15.29
CA ASN A 49 -60.13 -27.47 14.68
C ASN A 49 -60.90 -28.40 15.63
N THR A 50 -60.58 -28.40 16.94
CA THR A 50 -61.33 -29.20 17.92
C THR A 50 -62.79 -28.76 18.04
N HIS A 51 -63.06 -27.45 18.07
CA HIS A 51 -64.44 -26.94 18.11
C HIS A 51 -65.21 -27.18 16.81
N LYS A 52 -64.51 -27.24 15.67
CA LYS A 52 -65.12 -27.57 14.37
C LYS A 52 -65.56 -29.03 14.28
N GLU A 53 -64.74 -29.95 14.81
CA GLU A 53 -65.10 -31.38 14.90
C GLU A 53 -66.31 -31.59 15.83
N GLU A 54 -66.35 -30.92 17.00
CA GLU A 54 -67.48 -30.99 17.94
C GLU A 54 -68.80 -30.51 17.28
N MET A 55 -68.75 -29.45 16.48
CA MET A 55 -69.92 -28.92 15.77
C MET A 55 -70.47 -29.87 14.71
N GLU A 56 -69.62 -30.55 13.92
CA GLU A 56 -70.08 -31.49 12.90
C GLU A 56 -70.81 -32.70 13.51
N VAL A 57 -70.32 -33.19 14.65
CA VAL A 57 -70.98 -34.28 15.39
C VAL A 57 -72.34 -33.84 15.93
N LEU A 58 -72.42 -32.64 16.51
CA LEU A 58 -73.67 -32.12 17.08
C LEU A 58 -74.72 -31.85 15.99
N LYS A 59 -74.31 -31.32 14.82
CA LYS A 59 -75.19 -31.02 13.67
C LYS A 59 -75.86 -32.28 13.12
N ASN A 60 -75.12 -33.36 12.96
CA ASN A 60 -75.67 -34.64 12.48
C ASN A 60 -76.70 -35.24 13.44
N LYS A 61 -76.52 -35.04 14.75
CA LYS A 61 -77.43 -35.54 15.78
C LYS A 61 -78.76 -34.76 15.78
N THR A 62 -78.72 -33.44 15.66
CA THR A 62 -79.92 -32.58 15.61
C THR A 62 -80.80 -32.88 14.40
N GLU A 63 -80.21 -33.17 13.24
CA GLU A 63 -80.93 -33.53 12.00
C GLU A 63 -81.77 -34.82 12.17
N GLN A 64 -81.22 -35.82 12.87
CA GLN A 64 -81.91 -37.09 13.13
C GLN A 64 -83.08 -36.94 14.11
N GLU A 65 -82.95 -36.08 15.13
CA GLU A 65 -84.02 -35.81 16.09
C GLU A 65 -85.19 -35.04 15.46
N ASN A 66 -84.90 -34.10 14.55
CA ASN A 66 -85.92 -33.35 13.82
C ASN A 66 -86.83 -34.25 12.96
N GLN A 67 -86.24 -35.21 12.25
CA GLN A 67 -87.00 -36.16 11.43
C GLN A 67 -87.95 -37.05 12.26
N LYS A 68 -87.56 -37.43 13.48
CA LYS A 68 -88.40 -38.23 14.39
C LYS A 68 -89.63 -37.44 14.88
N LEU A 69 -89.46 -36.16 15.21
CA LEU A 69 -90.55 -35.30 15.66
C LEU A 69 -91.62 -35.09 14.58
N MET A 70 -91.21 -34.91 13.32
CA MET A 70 -92.13 -34.70 12.20
C MET A 70 -93.02 -35.93 11.91
N ARG A 71 -92.49 -37.15 12.11
CA ARG A 71 -93.28 -38.39 11.94
C ARG A 71 -94.37 -38.51 13.01
N ARG A 72 -94.03 -38.26 14.28
CA ARG A 72 -94.98 -38.37 15.40
C ARG A 72 -96.09 -37.34 15.35
N LYS A 73 -95.83 -36.13 14.84
CA LYS A 73 -96.87 -35.11 14.64
C LYS A 73 -97.99 -35.59 13.70
N LYS A 74 -97.62 -36.30 12.62
CA LYS A 74 -98.59 -36.81 11.64
C LYS A 74 -99.49 -37.92 12.21
N GLU A 75 -98.97 -38.77 13.10
CA GLU A 75 -99.75 -39.85 13.72
C GLU A 75 -100.90 -39.30 14.60
N ILE A 76 -100.64 -38.21 15.34
CA ILE A 76 -101.63 -37.58 16.24
C ILE A 76 -102.77 -36.91 15.46
N GLU A 77 -102.46 -36.24 14.34
CA GLU A 77 -103.47 -35.54 13.51
C GLU A 77 -104.47 -36.51 12.84
N ILE A 78 -104.04 -37.73 12.52
CA ILE A 78 -104.91 -38.74 11.89
C ILE A 78 -105.99 -39.23 12.87
N GLU A 79 -105.64 -39.58 14.10
CA GLU A 79 -106.59 -40.15 15.08
C GLU A 79 -107.66 -39.14 15.55
N LEU A 80 -107.33 -37.83 15.61
CA LEU A 80 -108.28 -36.78 16.00
C LEU A 80 -109.37 -36.52 14.92
N SER A 81 -109.03 -36.71 13.64
CA SER A 81 -109.89 -36.35 12.51
C SER A 81 -111.16 -37.22 12.38
N GLU A 82 -111.14 -38.45 12.89
CA GLU A 82 -112.25 -39.41 12.72
C GLU A 82 -113.45 -39.13 13.63
N VAL A 83 -113.25 -38.49 14.79
CA VAL A 83 -114.29 -38.41 15.84
C VAL A 83 -114.86 -37.00 16.05
N GLU A 84 -114.12 -35.94 15.74
CA GLU A 84 -114.62 -34.56 15.78
C GLU A 84 -115.95 -34.30 15.03
N PRO A 85 -116.17 -34.79 13.80
CA PRO A 85 -117.40 -34.49 13.06
C PRO A 85 -118.66 -35.11 13.71
N LEU A 86 -118.53 -36.27 14.35
CA LEU A 86 -119.66 -36.97 14.98
C LEU A 86 -120.20 -36.23 16.21
N ILE A 87 -119.32 -35.62 17.02
CA ILE A 87 -119.77 -34.78 18.14
C ILE A 87 -120.43 -33.51 17.65
N GLN A 88 -119.86 -32.86 16.62
CA GLN A 88 -120.39 -31.60 16.14
C GLN A 88 -121.81 -31.78 15.58
N GLN A 89 -122.06 -32.90 14.89
CA GLN A 89 -123.38 -33.31 14.45
C GLN A 89 -124.34 -33.55 15.63
N ALA A 90 -123.92 -34.29 16.66
CA ALA A 90 -124.78 -34.57 17.82
C ALA A 90 -125.10 -33.31 18.66
N ARG A 91 -124.14 -32.40 18.85
CA ARG A 91 -124.35 -31.11 19.54
C ARG A 91 -125.33 -30.20 18.81
N SER A 92 -125.25 -30.15 17.47
CA SER A 92 -126.18 -29.35 16.67
C SER A 92 -127.61 -29.90 16.72
N ALA A 93 -127.78 -31.22 16.72
CA ALA A 93 -129.08 -31.87 16.82
C ALA A 93 -129.81 -31.56 18.14
N VAL A 94 -129.10 -31.59 19.28
CA VAL A 94 -129.67 -31.21 20.60
C VAL A 94 -130.05 -29.72 20.64
N GLY A 95 -129.28 -28.86 19.97
CA GLY A 95 -129.56 -27.43 19.83
C GLY A 95 -130.87 -27.10 19.09
N ASN A 96 -131.47 -28.04 18.37
CA ASN A 96 -132.72 -27.84 17.61
C ASN A 96 -133.98 -28.34 18.34
N ILE A 97 -133.87 -28.87 19.56
CA ILE A 97 -135.03 -29.28 20.36
C ILE A 97 -135.85 -28.04 20.79
N LYS A 98 -137.15 -28.01 20.48
CA LYS A 98 -138.08 -26.95 20.92
C LYS A 98 -138.39 -27.10 22.42
N SER A 99 -138.40 -25.98 23.16
CA SER A 99 -138.65 -25.96 24.62
C SER A 99 -140.02 -26.56 24.99
N GLU A 100 -141.00 -26.42 24.11
CA GLU A 100 -142.34 -27.00 24.21
C GLU A 100 -142.28 -28.53 24.36
N ALA A 101 -141.50 -29.23 23.53
CA ALA A 101 -141.37 -30.69 23.56
C ALA A 101 -140.70 -31.20 24.85
N LEU A 102 -139.79 -30.44 25.44
CA LEU A 102 -139.21 -30.77 26.76
C LEU A 102 -140.21 -30.50 27.90
N SER A 103 -141.07 -29.50 27.74
CA SER A 103 -142.15 -29.23 28.70
C SER A 103 -143.26 -30.29 28.68
N GLU A 104 -143.52 -30.91 27.52
CA GLU A 104 -144.44 -32.04 27.36
C GLU A 104 -143.95 -33.27 28.11
N ILE A 105 -142.66 -33.62 28.01
CA ILE A 105 -142.09 -34.75 28.77
C ILE A 105 -142.20 -34.50 30.29
N ARG A 106 -142.09 -33.24 30.72
CA ARG A 106 -142.17 -32.85 32.14
C ARG A 106 -143.57 -32.99 32.73
N SER A 107 -144.62 -32.71 31.95
CA SER A 107 -146.01 -32.74 32.44
C SER A 107 -146.59 -34.15 32.59
N LEU A 108 -145.86 -35.18 32.13
CA LEU A 108 -146.26 -36.58 32.28
C LEU A 108 -146.31 -37.03 33.75
N ARG A 109 -147.39 -37.73 34.12
CA ARG A 109 -147.58 -38.31 35.46
C ARG A 109 -146.50 -39.37 35.76
N ALA A 110 -146.16 -40.19 34.78
CA ALA A 110 -145.05 -41.15 34.79
C ALA A 110 -144.41 -41.25 33.38
N PRO A 111 -143.07 -41.44 33.27
CA PRO A 111 -142.38 -41.48 31.97
C PRO A 111 -142.46 -42.86 31.31
N PRO A 112 -142.63 -42.93 29.98
CA PRO A 112 -142.35 -44.14 29.20
C PRO A 112 -140.89 -44.62 29.40
N GLU A 113 -140.66 -45.93 29.35
CA GLU A 113 -139.35 -46.54 29.65
C GLU A 113 -138.21 -46.00 28.76
N ILE A 114 -138.45 -45.82 27.46
CA ILE A 114 -137.46 -45.29 26.49
C ILE A 114 -136.97 -43.89 26.91
N ILE A 115 -137.88 -43.02 27.36
CA ILE A 115 -137.51 -41.66 27.77
C ILE A 115 -136.71 -41.68 29.07
N ARG A 116 -137.06 -42.58 30.00
CA ARG A 116 -136.33 -42.76 31.25
C ARG A 116 -134.89 -43.20 31.00
N ASP A 117 -134.67 -44.15 30.10
CA ASP A 117 -133.33 -44.68 29.80
C ASP A 117 -132.42 -43.63 29.15
N ILE A 118 -132.94 -42.86 28.18
CA ILE A 118 -132.17 -41.80 27.52
C ILE A 118 -131.80 -40.70 28.51
N LEU A 119 -132.75 -40.27 29.36
CA LEU A 119 -132.48 -39.27 30.39
C LEU A 119 -131.53 -39.79 31.47
N GLU A 120 -131.57 -41.08 31.80
CA GLU A 120 -130.59 -41.71 32.67
C GLU A 120 -129.18 -41.66 32.06
N GLY A 121 -129.05 -41.93 30.76
CA GLY A 121 -127.79 -41.81 30.02
C GLY A 121 -127.24 -40.38 30.01
N VAL A 122 -128.10 -39.38 29.77
CA VAL A 122 -127.72 -37.95 29.80
C VAL A 122 -127.25 -37.53 31.19
N LEU A 123 -127.99 -37.87 32.24
CA LEU A 123 -127.65 -37.51 33.62
C LEU A 123 -126.32 -38.12 34.07
N ARG A 124 -126.07 -39.40 33.76
CA ARG A 124 -124.82 -40.07 34.12
C ARG A 124 -123.61 -39.48 33.40
N LEU A 125 -123.73 -39.12 32.12
CA LEU A 125 -122.66 -38.42 31.41
C LEU A 125 -122.38 -37.02 32.00
N MET A 126 -123.42 -36.34 32.49
CA MET A 126 -123.28 -35.05 33.17
C MET A 126 -122.90 -35.17 34.65
N GLY A 127 -122.63 -36.38 35.15
CA GLY A 127 -122.14 -36.62 36.51
C GLY A 127 -123.20 -36.61 37.61
N ILE A 128 -124.49 -36.64 37.27
CA ILE A 128 -125.59 -36.72 38.23
C ILE A 128 -125.97 -38.19 38.43
N GLN A 129 -125.72 -38.73 39.63
CA GLN A 129 -125.93 -40.15 39.93
C GLN A 129 -127.37 -40.53 40.31
N ASP A 130 -128.21 -39.57 40.74
CA ASP A 130 -129.61 -39.84 41.10
C ASP A 130 -130.49 -39.96 39.85
N THR A 131 -130.91 -41.19 39.54
CA THR A 131 -131.72 -41.55 38.36
C THR A 131 -133.22 -41.67 38.66
N SER A 132 -133.67 -41.15 39.80
CA SER A 132 -135.10 -41.09 40.13
C SER A 132 -135.85 -40.15 39.17
N TRP A 133 -137.14 -40.43 38.91
CA TRP A 133 -137.95 -39.59 38.02
C TRP A 133 -138.11 -38.16 38.54
N ASN A 134 -138.08 -37.96 39.87
CA ASN A 134 -138.07 -36.63 40.47
C ASN A 134 -136.78 -35.87 40.13
N SER A 135 -135.61 -36.54 40.18
CA SER A 135 -134.32 -35.97 39.77
C SER A 135 -134.32 -35.58 38.28
N MET A 136 -134.82 -36.46 37.40
CA MET A 136 -134.98 -36.18 35.97
C MET A 136 -135.91 -34.97 35.72
N LYS A 137 -137.02 -34.86 36.45
CA LYS A 137 -137.92 -33.70 36.38
C LYS A 137 -137.25 -32.42 36.84
N THR A 138 -136.52 -32.44 37.95
CA THR A 138 -135.79 -31.26 38.42
C THR A 138 -134.70 -30.85 37.44
N PHE A 139 -134.00 -31.81 36.83
CA PHE A 139 -133.00 -31.53 35.81
C PHE A 139 -133.65 -30.86 34.60
N LEU A 140 -134.71 -31.43 34.03
CA LEU A 140 -135.44 -30.82 32.90
C LEU A 140 -136.15 -29.49 33.25
N ALA A 141 -136.40 -29.20 34.54
CA ALA A 141 -137.04 -27.97 34.98
C ALA A 141 -136.07 -26.79 35.15
N LYS A 142 -134.75 -27.01 35.17
CA LYS A 142 -133.76 -25.93 35.24
C LYS A 142 -133.86 -25.04 33.99
N ARG A 143 -133.82 -23.71 34.16
CA ARG A 143 -133.72 -22.79 33.01
C ARG A 143 -132.34 -22.98 32.36
N GLY A 144 -132.29 -23.27 31.06
CA GLY A 144 -131.03 -23.35 30.29
C GLY A 144 -130.41 -24.75 30.11
N VAL A 145 -131.11 -25.84 30.45
CA VAL A 145 -130.62 -27.23 30.32
C VAL A 145 -130.16 -27.59 28.91
N LYS A 146 -130.82 -27.00 27.90
CA LYS A 146 -130.50 -27.23 26.49
C LYS A 146 -129.09 -26.72 26.14
N GLU A 147 -128.73 -25.53 26.62
CA GLU A 147 -127.40 -24.97 26.47
C GLU A 147 -126.36 -25.80 27.23
N GLU A 148 -126.70 -26.27 28.44
CA GLU A 148 -125.80 -27.09 29.28
C GLU A 148 -125.39 -28.41 28.60
N ILE A 149 -126.33 -29.08 27.92
CA ILE A 149 -126.05 -30.29 27.13
C ILE A 149 -125.25 -29.96 25.86
N ARG A 150 -125.50 -28.79 25.23
CA ARG A 150 -124.78 -28.37 24.02
C ARG A 150 -123.32 -27.99 24.30
N SER A 151 -123.05 -27.28 25.39
CA SER A 151 -121.70 -26.82 25.78
C SER A 151 -120.91 -27.84 26.58
N PHE A 152 -121.43 -29.06 26.75
CA PHE A 152 -120.77 -30.09 27.54
C PHE A 152 -119.43 -30.48 26.94
N ASP A 153 -118.38 -30.39 27.75
CA ASP A 153 -117.02 -30.72 27.37
C ASP A 153 -116.75 -32.22 27.60
N ALA A 154 -116.61 -32.95 26.50
CA ALA A 154 -116.42 -34.40 26.51
C ALA A 154 -115.06 -34.82 27.08
N THR A 155 -114.10 -33.89 27.27
CA THR A 155 -112.82 -34.16 27.93
C THR A 155 -112.96 -34.39 29.44
N ARG A 156 -114.05 -33.93 30.05
CA ARG A 156 -114.32 -34.02 31.49
C ARG A 156 -115.07 -35.30 31.89
N ILE A 157 -115.42 -36.14 30.93
CA ILE A 157 -116.06 -37.43 31.20
C ILE A 157 -115.03 -38.33 31.90
N SER A 158 -115.34 -38.76 33.13
CA SER A 158 -114.52 -39.76 33.81
C SER A 158 -114.69 -41.13 33.14
N THR A 159 -113.63 -41.93 33.12
CA THR A 159 -113.66 -43.29 32.58
C THR A 159 -114.73 -44.16 33.27
N GLU A 160 -114.99 -43.92 34.55
CA GLU A 160 -116.03 -44.58 35.34
C GLU A 160 -117.46 -44.25 34.85
N ASN A 161 -117.77 -42.97 34.62
CA ASN A 161 -119.08 -42.53 34.12
C ASN A 161 -119.31 -43.00 32.67
N ARG A 162 -118.26 -43.01 31.83
CA ARG A 162 -118.32 -43.56 30.48
C ARG A 162 -118.69 -45.05 30.49
N LEU A 163 -118.00 -45.86 31.29
CA LEU A 163 -118.25 -47.30 31.39
C LEU A 163 -119.66 -47.60 31.92
N ALA A 164 -120.16 -46.78 32.85
CA ALA A 164 -121.53 -46.92 33.37
C ALA A 164 -122.59 -46.66 32.29
N VAL A 165 -122.37 -45.68 31.42
CA VAL A 165 -123.26 -45.34 30.30
C VAL A 165 -123.12 -46.32 29.14
N GLU A 166 -121.92 -46.82 28.86
CA GLU A 166 -121.69 -47.93 27.90
C GLU A 166 -122.47 -49.17 28.29
N LYS A 167 -122.44 -49.55 29.59
CA LYS A 167 -123.26 -50.67 30.11
C LYS A 167 -124.75 -50.42 29.94
N LEU A 168 -125.21 -49.17 30.10
CA LEU A 168 -126.61 -48.80 29.88
C LEU A 168 -127.03 -48.92 28.41
N ILE A 169 -126.20 -48.42 27.49
CA ILE A 169 -126.45 -48.54 26.04
C ILE A 169 -126.43 -50.01 25.61
N ALA A 170 -125.52 -50.82 26.16
CA ALA A 170 -125.43 -52.25 25.84
C ALA A 170 -126.64 -53.06 26.35
N ASN A 171 -127.13 -52.78 27.56
CA ASN A 171 -128.24 -53.53 28.17
C ASN A 171 -129.62 -53.12 27.62
N LYS A 172 -129.77 -51.90 27.12
CA LYS A 172 -131.05 -51.33 26.66
C LYS A 172 -130.90 -50.69 25.28
N SER A 173 -130.30 -51.41 24.35
CA SER A 173 -129.94 -50.91 23.02
C SER A 173 -131.11 -50.32 22.25
N ASP A 174 -132.30 -50.92 22.38
CA ASP A 174 -133.50 -50.49 21.64
C ASP A 174 -133.99 -49.10 22.07
N SER A 175 -133.72 -48.70 23.31
CA SER A 175 -134.06 -47.36 23.85
C SER A 175 -133.18 -46.25 23.24
N PHE A 176 -131.97 -46.56 22.77
CA PHE A 176 -131.01 -45.57 22.23
C PHE A 176 -130.93 -45.54 20.70
N ASP A 177 -131.73 -46.36 20.00
CA ASP A 177 -131.86 -46.27 18.54
C ASP A 177 -132.67 -45.02 18.14
N GLU A 178 -132.18 -44.29 17.15
CA GLU A 178 -132.71 -42.99 16.74
C GLU A 178 -134.16 -43.08 16.27
N LYS A 179 -134.53 -44.20 15.64
CA LYS A 179 -135.91 -44.46 15.16
C LYS A 179 -136.88 -44.76 16.30
N ALA A 180 -136.46 -45.54 17.30
CA ALA A 180 -137.28 -45.89 18.46
C ALA A 180 -137.45 -44.69 19.41
N ALA A 181 -136.37 -43.96 19.68
CA ALA A 181 -136.40 -42.75 20.49
C ALA A 181 -137.31 -41.66 19.91
N LYS A 182 -137.31 -41.48 18.57
CA LYS A 182 -138.15 -40.47 17.90
C LYS A 182 -139.66 -40.79 17.97
N ARG A 183 -140.04 -42.07 18.00
CA ARG A 183 -141.44 -42.50 18.20
C ARG A 183 -141.92 -42.23 19.62
N ALA A 184 -141.05 -42.38 20.63
CA ALA A 184 -141.40 -42.11 22.02
C ALA A 184 -141.51 -40.60 22.31
N SER A 185 -140.60 -39.79 21.76
CA SER A 185 -140.71 -38.34 21.73
C SER A 185 -139.76 -37.73 20.70
N VAL A 186 -140.21 -36.68 20.01
CA VAL A 186 -139.37 -35.92 19.06
C VAL A 186 -138.11 -35.36 19.74
N ALA A 187 -138.16 -35.09 21.04
CA ALA A 187 -137.02 -34.59 21.82
C ALA A 187 -136.04 -35.68 22.28
N ALA A 188 -136.42 -36.96 22.26
CA ALA A 188 -135.62 -38.05 22.81
C ALA A 188 -134.52 -38.54 21.84
N ALA A 189 -134.77 -38.55 20.53
CA ALA A 189 -133.81 -39.01 19.52
C ALA A 189 -132.48 -38.20 19.48
N PRO A 190 -132.50 -36.85 19.49
CA PRO A 190 -131.25 -36.09 19.50
C PRO A 190 -130.45 -36.28 20.79
N LEU A 191 -131.11 -36.53 21.92
CA LEU A 191 -130.47 -36.81 23.20
C LEU A 191 -129.77 -38.18 23.19
N ALA A 192 -130.36 -39.20 22.58
CA ALA A 192 -129.73 -40.53 22.44
C ALA A 192 -128.46 -40.48 21.57
N SER A 193 -128.50 -39.78 20.43
CA SER A 193 -127.33 -39.56 19.57
C SER A 193 -126.20 -38.82 20.29
N TRP A 194 -126.55 -37.80 21.08
CA TRP A 194 -125.61 -37.06 21.92
C TRP A 194 -124.92 -37.93 22.96
N VAL A 195 -125.65 -38.81 23.66
CA VAL A 195 -125.04 -39.74 24.63
C VAL A 195 -124.02 -40.65 23.94
N THR A 196 -124.35 -41.16 22.75
CA THR A 196 -123.50 -42.10 22.01
C THR A 196 -122.23 -41.44 21.46
N ALA A 197 -122.33 -40.21 20.95
CA ALA A 197 -121.19 -39.48 20.38
C ALA A 197 -120.15 -39.09 21.46
N ASN A 198 -120.60 -38.67 22.65
CA ASN A 198 -119.71 -38.25 23.73
C ASN A 198 -118.91 -39.43 24.33
N VAL A 199 -119.50 -40.63 24.37
CA VAL A 199 -118.81 -41.86 24.80
C VAL A 199 -117.65 -42.21 23.85
N LYS A 200 -117.84 -42.15 22.54
CA LYS A 200 -116.81 -42.48 21.54
C LYS A 200 -115.60 -41.55 21.57
N TYR A 201 -115.80 -40.26 21.82
CA TYR A 201 -114.72 -39.28 21.86
C TYR A 201 -113.84 -39.37 23.10
N SER A 202 -114.45 -39.64 24.26
CA SER A 202 -113.69 -39.88 25.50
C SER A 202 -112.74 -41.07 25.34
N TYR A 203 -113.09 -42.10 24.56
CA TYR A 203 -112.20 -43.24 24.27
C TYR A 203 -110.98 -42.86 23.41
N VAL A 204 -111.15 -42.01 22.39
CA VAL A 204 -110.04 -41.58 21.50
C VAL A 204 -109.07 -40.63 22.21
N LEU A 205 -109.57 -39.75 23.07
CA LEU A 205 -108.70 -38.86 23.86
C LEU A 205 -107.72 -39.59 24.78
N ASP A 206 -108.12 -40.71 25.39
CA ASP A 206 -107.22 -41.50 26.23
C ASP A 206 -106.10 -42.19 25.43
N LYS A 207 -106.30 -42.47 24.14
CA LYS A 207 -105.25 -43.03 23.26
C LYS A 207 -104.19 -42.00 22.85
N ILE A 208 -104.57 -40.73 22.69
CA ILE A 208 -103.69 -39.67 22.14
C ILE A 208 -102.74 -39.06 23.18
N ARG A 209 -103.14 -38.98 24.46
CA ARG A 209 -102.33 -38.39 25.56
C ARG A 209 -100.89 -38.90 25.70
N PRO A 210 -100.55 -40.20 25.57
CA PRO A 210 -99.16 -40.64 25.63
C PRO A 210 -98.30 -40.13 24.47
N LEU A 211 -98.87 -39.98 23.27
CA LEU A 211 -98.15 -39.52 22.07
C LEU A 211 -97.78 -38.03 22.15
N GLU A 212 -98.66 -37.19 22.71
CA GLU A 212 -98.40 -35.76 22.92
C GLU A 212 -97.24 -35.51 23.90
N ARG A 213 -97.09 -36.34 24.94
CA ARG A 213 -95.99 -36.21 25.92
C ARG A 213 -94.63 -36.51 25.30
N GLU A 214 -94.54 -37.51 24.43
CA GLU A 214 -93.29 -37.84 23.73
C GLU A 214 -92.89 -36.73 22.74
N GLN A 215 -93.86 -36.16 22.02
CA GLN A 215 -93.63 -35.05 21.10
C GLN A 215 -93.03 -33.83 21.81
N HIS A 216 -93.53 -33.50 23.02
CA HIS A 216 -93.03 -32.36 23.79
C HIS A 216 -91.57 -32.54 24.24
N LYS A 217 -91.17 -33.76 24.64
CA LYS A 217 -89.77 -34.06 25.02
C LYS A 217 -88.82 -33.92 23.84
N LEU A 218 -89.18 -34.45 22.67
CA LEU A 218 -88.36 -34.35 21.46
C LEU A 218 -88.18 -32.89 21.01
N LYS A 219 -89.19 -32.05 21.19
CA LYS A 219 -89.12 -30.62 20.84
C LYS A 219 -88.16 -29.83 21.74
N GLN A 220 -88.12 -30.17 23.04
CA GLN A 220 -87.24 -29.51 23.99
C GLN A 220 -85.76 -29.84 23.72
N ASN A 221 -85.43 -31.11 23.53
CA ASN A 221 -84.05 -31.53 23.23
C ASN A 221 -83.49 -30.88 21.96
N LEU A 222 -84.33 -30.76 20.92
CA LEU A 222 -83.94 -30.16 19.65
C LEU A 222 -83.60 -28.67 19.81
N SER A 223 -84.38 -27.93 20.61
CA SER A 223 -84.12 -26.52 20.89
C SER A 223 -82.82 -26.27 21.67
N GLU A 224 -82.47 -27.17 22.60
CA GLU A 224 -81.22 -27.09 23.37
C GLU A 224 -80.00 -27.38 22.48
N ALA A 225 -80.10 -28.36 21.57
CA ALA A 225 -79.04 -28.69 20.62
C ALA A 225 -78.80 -27.59 19.57
N GLU A 226 -79.85 -26.91 19.10
CA GLU A 226 -79.74 -25.78 18.17
C GLU A 226 -79.08 -24.55 18.82
N ALA A 227 -79.36 -24.26 20.09
CA ALA A 227 -78.73 -23.17 20.83
C ALA A 227 -77.21 -23.39 20.98
N HIS A 228 -76.78 -24.61 21.33
CA HIS A 228 -75.36 -24.95 21.44
C HIS A 228 -74.62 -24.91 20.09
N LEU A 229 -75.26 -25.30 18.98
CA LEU A 229 -74.69 -25.11 17.63
C LEU A 229 -74.48 -23.62 17.30
N GLY A 230 -75.42 -22.77 17.72
CA GLY A 230 -75.33 -21.32 17.58
C GLY A 230 -74.09 -20.74 18.26
N GLU A 231 -73.86 -21.08 19.54
CA GLU A 231 -72.70 -20.62 20.31
C GLU A 231 -71.35 -21.06 19.71
N LEU A 232 -71.23 -22.34 19.34
CA LEU A 232 -70.01 -22.87 18.71
C LEU A 232 -69.72 -22.19 17.35
N SER A 233 -70.77 -21.83 16.59
CA SER A 233 -70.62 -21.17 15.29
C SER A 233 -70.16 -19.72 15.40
N ALA A 234 -70.67 -18.99 16.40
CA ALA A 234 -70.24 -17.63 16.68
C ALA A 234 -68.78 -17.60 17.18
N GLY A 235 -68.40 -18.56 18.04
CA GLY A 235 -67.03 -18.70 18.51
C GLY A 235 -66.03 -18.96 17.38
N LEU A 236 -66.35 -19.85 16.43
CA LEU A 236 -65.49 -20.14 15.29
C LEU A 236 -65.29 -18.95 14.34
N LEU A 237 -66.33 -18.13 14.11
CA LEU A 237 -66.21 -16.91 13.30
C LEU A 237 -65.27 -15.87 13.94
N ASP A 238 -65.27 -15.76 15.26
CA ASP A 238 -64.36 -14.86 15.99
C ASP A 238 -62.91 -15.39 15.95
N VAL A 239 -62.72 -16.71 16.05
CA VAL A 239 -61.39 -17.31 15.87
C VAL A 239 -60.87 -17.14 14.43
N ASP A 240 -61.71 -17.28 13.41
CA ASP A 240 -61.31 -17.04 12.02
C ASP A 240 -60.91 -15.57 11.78
N ALA A 241 -61.63 -14.62 12.38
CA ALA A 241 -61.31 -13.19 12.31
C ALA A 241 -59.97 -12.86 13.01
N THR A 242 -59.72 -13.43 14.19
CA THR A 242 -58.45 -13.24 14.90
C THR A 242 -57.27 -13.90 14.18
N VAL A 243 -57.45 -15.09 13.61
CA VAL A 243 -56.44 -15.76 12.77
C VAL A 243 -56.14 -14.95 11.51
N ALA A 244 -57.14 -14.36 10.86
CA ALA A 244 -56.94 -13.49 9.70
C ALA A 244 -56.10 -12.25 10.06
N LYS A 245 -56.37 -11.63 11.21
CA LYS A 245 -55.60 -10.48 11.71
C LYS A 245 -54.15 -10.86 12.03
N LEU A 246 -53.93 -12.00 12.70
CA LEU A 246 -52.58 -12.49 13.01
C LEU A 246 -51.80 -12.88 11.74
N LYS A 247 -52.45 -13.47 10.73
CA LYS A 247 -51.84 -13.77 9.43
C LYS A 247 -51.39 -12.50 8.70
N HIS A 248 -52.17 -11.43 8.76
CA HIS A 248 -51.78 -10.14 8.20
C HIS A 248 -50.55 -9.57 8.93
N GLN A 249 -50.58 -9.54 10.27
CA GLN A 249 -49.46 -9.07 11.09
C GLN A 249 -48.18 -9.87 10.84
N LEU A 250 -48.28 -11.19 10.71
CA LEU A 250 -47.16 -12.06 10.34
C LEU A 250 -46.62 -11.69 8.96
N SER A 251 -47.50 -11.48 7.96
CA SER A 251 -47.07 -11.08 6.62
C SER A 251 -46.36 -9.73 6.61
N ASP A 252 -46.77 -8.79 7.47
CA ASP A 252 -46.12 -7.47 7.56
C ASP A 252 -44.74 -7.62 8.22
N TYR A 253 -44.65 -8.34 9.34
CA TYR A 253 -43.38 -8.57 10.03
C TYR A 253 -42.37 -9.37 9.20
N THR A 254 -42.82 -10.36 8.41
CA THR A 254 -41.91 -11.12 7.53
C THR A 254 -41.42 -10.29 6.35
N LYS A 255 -42.25 -9.42 5.78
CA LYS A 255 -41.82 -8.46 4.74
C LYS A 255 -40.79 -7.48 5.28
N GLU A 256 -41.09 -6.83 6.42
CA GLU A 256 -40.16 -5.90 7.05
C GLU A 256 -38.84 -6.58 7.43
N ALA A 257 -38.88 -7.81 7.98
CA ALA A 257 -37.68 -8.58 8.28
C ALA A 257 -36.86 -8.91 7.02
N ALA A 258 -37.50 -9.31 5.92
CA ALA A 258 -36.82 -9.60 4.66
C ALA A 258 -36.18 -8.34 4.04
N GLU A 259 -36.85 -7.19 4.09
CA GLU A 259 -36.29 -5.91 3.64
C GLU A 259 -35.06 -5.50 4.45
N ILE A 260 -35.13 -5.62 5.79
CA ILE A 260 -34.00 -5.36 6.68
C ILE A 260 -32.86 -6.36 6.40
N GLU A 261 -33.15 -7.64 6.18
CA GLU A 261 -32.13 -8.66 5.88
C GLU A 261 -31.39 -8.39 4.56
N ILE A 262 -32.10 -7.95 3.52
CA ILE A 262 -31.50 -7.55 2.24
C ILE A 262 -30.60 -6.32 2.42
N GLY A 263 -31.07 -5.32 3.17
CA GLY A 263 -30.28 -4.13 3.50
C GLY A 263 -29.01 -4.48 4.28
N LEU A 264 -29.14 -5.36 5.26
CA LEU A 264 -28.06 -5.80 6.12
C LEU A 264 -27.00 -6.61 5.37
N LYS A 265 -27.39 -7.52 4.46
CA LYS A 265 -26.43 -8.24 3.61
C LYS A 265 -25.64 -7.29 2.70
N LYS A 266 -26.28 -6.26 2.15
CA LYS A 266 -25.58 -5.22 1.38
C LYS A 266 -24.62 -4.41 2.26
N ALA A 267 -25.06 -4.02 3.47
CA ALA A 267 -24.23 -3.30 4.43
C ALA A 267 -23.02 -4.14 4.90
N GLN A 268 -23.18 -5.45 5.11
CA GLN A 268 -22.09 -6.36 5.47
C GLN A 268 -21.10 -6.56 4.33
N ALA A 269 -21.56 -6.71 3.09
CA ALA A 269 -20.69 -6.85 1.93
C ALA A 269 -19.86 -5.58 1.65
N THR A 270 -20.49 -4.41 1.82
CA THR A 270 -19.80 -3.11 1.72
C THR A 270 -18.82 -2.92 2.87
N LEU A 271 -19.19 -3.27 4.11
CA LEU A 271 -18.27 -3.28 5.27
C LEU A 271 -17.05 -4.17 5.05
N ALA A 272 -17.24 -5.41 4.56
CA ALA A 272 -16.13 -6.33 4.32
C ALA A 272 -15.16 -5.77 3.27
N SER A 273 -15.69 -5.17 2.20
CA SER A 273 -14.87 -4.50 1.18
C SER A 273 -14.14 -3.29 1.78
N ALA A 274 -14.81 -2.53 2.64
CA ALA A 274 -14.25 -1.35 3.28
C ALA A 274 -13.16 -1.65 4.31
N GLU A 275 -13.38 -2.65 5.18
CA GLU A 275 -12.36 -3.12 6.12
C GLU A 275 -11.14 -3.68 5.37
N GLY A 276 -11.36 -4.37 4.24
CA GLY A 276 -10.28 -4.81 3.35
C GLY A 276 -9.49 -3.64 2.74
N LEU A 277 -10.18 -2.61 2.27
CA LEU A 277 -9.56 -1.42 1.67
C LEU A 277 -8.80 -0.59 2.70
N VAL A 278 -9.39 -0.33 3.87
CA VAL A 278 -8.74 0.35 5.00
C VAL A 278 -7.52 -0.42 5.49
N SER A 279 -7.60 -1.75 5.59
CA SER A 279 -6.47 -2.61 5.98
C SER A 279 -5.32 -2.55 4.98
N LYS A 280 -5.60 -2.46 3.67
CA LYS A 280 -4.52 -2.30 2.69
C LYS A 280 -3.97 -0.87 2.64
N LEU A 281 -4.79 0.13 2.95
CA LEU A 281 -4.41 1.54 3.00
C LEU A 281 -3.76 1.94 4.33
N SER A 282 -3.78 1.11 5.37
CA SER A 282 -3.21 1.45 6.68
C SER A 282 -1.69 1.62 6.62
N ASP A 283 -1.01 0.76 5.86
CA ASP A 283 0.43 0.86 5.63
C ASP A 283 0.78 2.17 4.91
N GLU A 284 0.00 2.54 3.88
CA GLU A 284 0.16 3.80 3.14
C GLU A 284 -0.21 5.02 4.00
N PHE A 285 -1.24 4.89 4.85
CA PHE A 285 -1.65 5.92 5.79
C PHE A 285 -0.52 6.25 6.77
N GLN A 286 0.05 5.22 7.41
CA GLN A 286 1.17 5.40 8.32
C GLN A 286 2.37 6.00 7.59
N ARG A 287 2.69 5.50 6.39
CA ARG A 287 3.77 6.06 5.56
C ARG A 287 3.56 7.53 5.23
N TRP A 288 2.37 7.93 4.80
CA TRP A 288 2.07 9.34 4.51
C TRP A 288 2.08 10.19 5.75
N GLN A 289 1.69 9.64 6.90
CA GLN A 289 1.75 10.35 8.17
C GLN A 289 3.20 10.56 8.61
N ASP A 290 4.05 9.54 8.48
CA ASP A 290 5.49 9.63 8.75
C ASP A 290 6.16 10.60 7.77
N GLN A 291 5.85 10.54 6.47
CA GLN A 291 6.33 11.49 5.46
C GLN A 291 5.86 12.92 5.74
N LEU A 292 4.62 13.10 6.20
CA LEU A 292 4.10 14.43 6.53
C LEU A 292 4.80 15.00 7.77
N GLN A 293 5.11 14.17 8.76
CA GLN A 293 5.94 14.54 9.90
C GLN A 293 7.36 14.89 9.47
N GLU A 294 7.98 14.05 8.63
CA GLU A 294 9.32 14.29 8.09
C GLU A 294 9.38 15.60 7.30
N LEU A 295 8.47 15.80 6.34
CA LEU A 295 8.38 17.02 5.55
C LEU A 295 8.10 18.25 6.41
N SER A 296 7.28 18.13 7.47
CA SER A 296 7.06 19.25 8.40
C SER A 296 8.33 19.60 9.19
N GLY A 297 9.13 18.60 9.57
CA GLY A 297 10.44 18.79 10.18
C GLY A 297 11.42 19.43 9.20
N GLN A 298 11.50 18.91 7.98
CA GLN A 298 12.34 19.47 6.91
C GLN A 298 11.93 20.91 6.58
N MET A 299 10.64 21.26 6.58
CA MET A 299 10.18 22.64 6.39
C MET A 299 10.65 23.58 7.50
N HIS A 300 10.77 23.09 8.74
CA HIS A 300 11.31 23.87 9.85
C HIS A 300 12.81 24.12 9.69
N ASP A 301 13.56 23.10 9.26
CA ASP A 301 15.01 23.15 9.07
C ASP A 301 15.43 23.82 7.74
N LEU A 302 14.50 23.91 6.77
CA LEU A 302 14.72 24.38 5.40
C LEU A 302 15.48 25.72 5.30
N PRO A 303 15.18 26.78 6.08
CA PRO A 303 15.91 28.04 5.96
C PRO A 303 17.41 27.90 6.26
N ASN A 304 17.74 27.10 7.28
CA ASN A 304 19.13 26.86 7.66
C ASN A 304 19.83 25.95 6.65
N ASP A 305 19.12 24.93 6.16
CA ASP A 305 19.63 24.01 5.15
C ASP A 305 19.91 24.74 3.82
N CYS A 306 18.97 25.59 3.38
CA CYS A 306 19.14 26.48 2.24
C CYS A 306 20.32 27.44 2.42
N LEU A 307 20.54 27.96 3.63
CA LEU A 307 21.67 28.87 3.89
C LEU A 307 23.01 28.15 3.75
N ILE A 308 23.15 26.94 4.30
CA ILE A 308 24.36 26.12 4.15
C ILE A 308 24.56 25.74 2.68
N ALA A 309 23.49 25.27 2.02
CA ALA A 309 23.51 24.86 0.63
C ALA A 309 23.88 26.01 -0.33
N ALA A 310 23.33 27.21 -0.11
CA ALA A 310 23.68 28.41 -0.88
C ALA A 310 25.12 28.87 -0.60
N SER A 311 25.53 28.87 0.68
CA SER A 311 26.91 29.24 1.06
C SER A 311 27.93 28.29 0.44
N PHE A 312 27.60 27.01 0.33
CA PHE A 312 28.41 26.03 -0.37
C PHE A 312 28.58 26.36 -1.86
N LEU A 313 27.49 26.61 -2.59
CA LEU A 313 27.56 26.92 -4.03
C LEU A 313 28.32 28.23 -4.33
N VAL A 314 28.26 29.21 -3.42
CA VAL A 314 28.85 30.54 -3.62
C VAL A 314 30.31 30.59 -3.20
N TYR A 315 30.67 30.11 -2.01
CA TYR A 315 31.98 30.36 -1.41
C TYR A 315 32.98 29.20 -1.54
N LEU A 316 32.49 27.96 -1.67
CA LEU A 316 33.34 26.77 -1.55
C LEU A 316 33.81 26.20 -2.89
N SER A 317 33.49 26.86 -4.01
CA SER A 317 33.83 26.39 -5.37
C SER A 317 35.32 26.17 -5.59
N SER A 318 36.16 27.10 -5.15
CA SER A 318 37.62 27.06 -5.30
C SER A 318 38.35 26.32 -4.18
N SER A 319 37.65 25.96 -3.11
CA SER A 319 38.25 25.32 -1.93
C SER A 319 38.52 23.83 -2.15
N SER A 320 39.56 23.30 -1.50
CA SER A 320 39.82 21.86 -1.44
C SER A 320 38.76 21.12 -0.63
N GLU A 321 38.65 19.81 -0.85
CA GLU A 321 37.71 18.93 -0.13
C GLU A 321 37.85 19.03 1.40
N ASP A 322 39.08 19.01 1.93
CA ASP A 322 39.34 19.16 3.37
C ASP A 322 38.81 20.49 3.91
N LYS A 323 38.97 21.58 3.12
CA LYS A 323 38.51 22.90 3.55
C LYS A 323 36.99 23.02 3.47
N ARG A 324 36.36 22.36 2.48
CA ARG A 324 34.90 22.25 2.37
C ARG A 324 34.32 21.55 3.59
N THR A 325 34.86 20.40 3.96
CA THR A 325 34.38 19.64 5.12
C THR A 325 34.60 20.39 6.43
N GLU A 326 35.76 21.03 6.62
CA GLU A 326 36.03 21.89 7.78
C GLU A 326 34.99 23.02 7.89
N LEU A 327 34.76 23.78 6.82
CA LEU A 327 33.85 24.93 6.83
C LEU A 327 32.39 24.53 6.97
N LEU A 328 31.95 23.45 6.29
CA LEU A 328 30.60 22.90 6.47
C LEU A 328 30.36 22.48 7.92
N ASN A 329 31.34 21.85 8.56
CA ASN A 329 31.26 21.48 9.98
C ASN A 329 31.20 22.69 10.91
N VAL A 330 31.91 23.77 10.60
CA VAL A 330 31.83 25.04 11.35
C VAL A 330 30.44 25.66 11.18
N TRP A 331 29.95 25.83 9.95
CA TRP A 331 28.63 26.43 9.69
C TRP A 331 27.51 25.63 10.32
N ARG A 332 27.58 24.30 10.29
CA ARG A 332 26.65 23.41 10.97
C ARG A 332 26.62 23.66 12.47
N LYS A 333 27.79 23.76 13.12
CA LYS A 333 27.87 24.00 14.58
C LYS A 333 27.28 25.35 14.96
N GLU A 334 27.52 26.38 14.17
CA GLU A 334 26.97 27.73 14.41
C GLU A 334 25.45 27.79 14.23
N LEU A 335 24.90 27.05 13.25
CA LEU A 335 23.47 27.02 12.97
C LEU A 335 22.69 26.00 13.83
N GLY A 336 23.39 25.12 14.55
CA GLY A 336 22.77 24.07 15.38
C GLY A 336 21.99 23.03 14.56
N THR A 337 22.32 22.86 13.29
CA THR A 337 21.59 21.98 12.36
C THR A 337 22.09 20.53 12.35
N LYS A 338 21.22 19.64 11.88
CA LYS A 338 21.59 18.25 11.57
C LYS A 338 22.57 18.20 10.39
N GLU A 339 23.17 17.04 10.19
CA GLU A 339 24.09 16.82 9.08
C GLU A 339 23.36 16.88 7.75
N ILE A 340 23.77 17.81 6.88
CA ILE A 340 23.27 17.89 5.51
C ILE A 340 24.32 17.29 4.61
N ASN A 341 23.96 16.19 3.95
CA ASN A 341 24.76 15.67 2.86
C ASN A 341 24.43 16.48 1.59
N ILE A 342 25.39 17.29 1.15
CA ILE A 342 25.24 18.23 0.03
C ILE A 342 24.94 17.46 -1.26
N GLU A 343 25.58 16.31 -1.46
CA GLU A 343 25.38 15.49 -2.64
C GLU A 343 23.93 15.01 -2.75
N SER A 344 23.35 14.50 -1.66
CA SER A 344 21.96 14.04 -1.65
C SER A 344 20.94 15.17 -1.65
N TYR A 345 21.31 16.35 -1.13
CA TYR A 345 20.43 17.51 -1.09
C TYR A 345 20.17 18.09 -2.49
N PHE A 346 21.21 18.18 -3.33
CA PHE A 346 21.09 18.77 -4.67
C PHE A 346 20.87 17.77 -5.80
N SER A 347 21.13 16.48 -5.56
CA SER A 347 21.07 15.46 -6.61
C SER A 347 20.59 14.11 -6.08
N THR A 348 19.90 13.37 -6.95
CA THR A 348 19.46 12.01 -6.65
C THR A 348 20.58 11.00 -6.94
N GLU A 349 20.47 9.78 -6.40
CA GLU A 349 21.41 8.69 -6.73
C GLU A 349 21.48 8.43 -8.25
N ARG A 350 20.34 8.58 -8.95
CA ARG A 350 20.22 8.47 -10.41
C ARG A 350 21.05 9.48 -11.15
N GLU A 351 20.88 10.75 -10.82
CA GLU A 351 21.64 11.82 -11.47
C GLU A 351 23.14 11.55 -11.33
N ARG A 352 23.60 11.18 -10.14
CA ARG A 352 25.00 10.83 -9.89
C ARG A 352 25.46 9.60 -10.67
N ALA A 353 24.65 8.55 -10.73
CA ALA A 353 24.95 7.34 -11.49
C ALA A 353 25.02 7.62 -13.01
N VAL A 354 24.15 8.50 -13.52
CA VAL A 354 24.19 8.97 -14.91
C VAL A 354 25.49 9.73 -15.15
N TRP A 355 25.86 10.67 -14.29
CA TRP A 355 27.12 11.42 -14.44
C TRP A 355 28.34 10.49 -14.48
N GLN A 356 28.38 9.49 -13.60
CA GLN A 356 29.43 8.47 -13.59
C GLN A 356 29.44 7.64 -14.89
N SER A 357 28.28 7.26 -15.41
CA SER A 357 28.17 6.54 -16.70
C SER A 357 28.60 7.40 -17.90
N GLU A 358 28.51 8.73 -17.76
CA GLU A 358 28.98 9.72 -18.72
C GLU A 358 30.48 10.04 -18.58
N GLY A 359 31.15 9.46 -17.59
CA GLY A 359 32.60 9.56 -17.41
C GLY A 359 33.04 10.53 -16.32
N LEU A 360 32.13 11.07 -15.51
CA LEU A 360 32.52 11.78 -14.28
C LEU A 360 33.15 10.80 -13.29
N SER A 361 34.21 11.23 -12.62
CA SER A 361 34.83 10.45 -11.55
C SER A 361 33.89 10.29 -10.35
N SER A 362 34.02 9.17 -9.63
CA SER A 362 33.12 8.81 -8.53
C SER A 362 33.44 9.50 -7.20
N ASP A 363 34.50 10.30 -7.14
CA ASP A 363 34.97 10.98 -5.93
C ASP A 363 34.05 12.13 -5.51
N HIS A 364 34.07 12.42 -4.20
CA HIS A 364 33.26 13.47 -3.58
C HIS A 364 33.51 14.85 -4.21
N LEU A 365 34.76 15.21 -4.46
CA LEU A 365 35.13 16.50 -5.06
C LEU A 365 34.49 16.66 -6.46
N SER A 366 34.60 15.65 -7.31
CA SER A 366 34.02 15.64 -8.66
C SER A 366 32.49 15.74 -8.64
N LEU A 367 31.82 14.99 -7.75
CA LEU A 367 30.36 15.05 -7.59
C LEU A 367 29.90 16.44 -7.10
N GLN A 368 30.59 17.01 -6.12
CA GLN A 368 30.32 18.35 -5.60
C GLN A 368 30.53 19.44 -6.66
N ASN A 369 31.62 19.33 -7.44
CA ASN A 369 31.87 20.26 -8.54
C ASN A 369 30.82 20.12 -9.65
N ALA A 370 30.36 18.91 -9.96
CA ALA A 370 29.26 18.68 -10.91
C ALA A 370 27.97 19.38 -10.47
N ILE A 371 27.63 19.29 -9.17
CA ILE A 371 26.49 20.01 -8.59
C ILE A 371 26.66 21.53 -8.78
N MET A 372 27.84 22.08 -8.50
CA MET A 372 28.12 23.50 -8.69
C MET A 372 27.98 23.94 -10.15
N ILE A 373 28.47 23.15 -11.11
CA ILE A 373 28.32 23.43 -12.55
C ILE A 373 26.85 23.47 -12.97
N LEU A 374 26.04 22.53 -12.47
CA LEU A 374 24.66 22.35 -12.92
C LEU A 374 23.67 23.29 -12.22
N LYS A 375 23.87 23.55 -10.92
CA LYS A 375 22.91 24.27 -10.07
C LYS A 375 23.30 25.73 -9.79
N ALA A 376 24.59 26.10 -9.87
CA ALA A 376 24.99 27.49 -9.61
C ALA A 376 24.64 28.43 -10.79
N SER A 377 24.40 29.70 -10.48
CA SER A 377 24.07 30.75 -11.46
C SER A 377 25.30 31.45 -12.05
N VAL A 378 26.45 31.35 -11.38
CA VAL A 378 27.72 31.98 -11.75
C VAL A 378 28.42 31.13 -12.81
N VAL A 379 29.17 31.75 -13.72
CA VAL A 379 29.83 31.04 -14.81
C VAL A 379 30.93 30.12 -14.25
N PRO A 380 30.89 28.81 -14.55
CA PRO A 380 31.92 27.88 -14.09
C PRO A 380 33.22 28.04 -14.90
N LEU A 381 34.34 28.10 -14.18
CA LEU A 381 35.70 27.98 -14.73
C LEU A 381 36.36 26.72 -14.17
N LEU A 382 36.62 25.76 -15.04
CA LEU A 382 37.13 24.44 -14.69
C LEU A 382 38.65 24.41 -14.86
N ILE A 383 39.35 24.05 -13.79
CA ILE A 383 40.76 23.65 -13.85
C ILE A 383 40.76 22.13 -13.96
N ASP A 384 40.92 21.62 -15.19
CA ASP A 384 40.79 20.19 -15.51
C ASP A 384 42.00 19.71 -16.34
N PRO A 385 43.13 19.38 -15.68
CA PRO A 385 44.37 18.96 -16.36
C PRO A 385 44.20 17.65 -17.14
N THR A 386 43.32 16.76 -16.65
CA THR A 386 43.08 15.43 -17.24
C THR A 386 41.97 15.45 -18.29
N SER A 387 41.26 16.58 -18.46
CA SER A 387 40.12 16.74 -19.38
C SER A 387 38.93 15.82 -19.08
N VAL A 388 38.86 15.24 -17.88
CA VAL A 388 37.78 14.31 -17.50
C VAL A 388 36.45 15.06 -17.37
N ALA A 389 36.46 16.18 -16.66
CA ALA A 389 35.27 16.99 -16.43
C ALA A 389 34.74 17.61 -17.73
N VAL A 390 35.63 18.10 -18.60
CA VAL A 390 35.24 18.67 -19.90
C VAL A 390 34.57 17.63 -20.78
N ASN A 391 35.15 16.43 -20.87
CA ASN A 391 34.58 15.34 -21.67
C ASN A 391 33.22 14.90 -21.11
N TRP A 392 33.08 14.84 -19.79
CA TRP A 392 31.80 14.60 -19.13
C TRP A 392 30.75 15.67 -19.50
N ILE A 393 31.08 16.96 -19.42
CA ILE A 393 30.16 18.06 -19.76
C ILE A 393 29.73 17.99 -21.21
N LYS A 394 30.65 17.71 -22.14
CA LYS A 394 30.34 17.54 -23.56
C LYS A 394 29.33 16.41 -23.77
N LYS A 395 29.48 15.28 -23.07
CA LYS A 395 28.58 14.14 -23.14
C LYS A 395 27.23 14.41 -22.46
N TYR A 396 27.23 15.01 -21.27
CA TYR A 396 26.01 15.38 -20.54
C TYR A 396 25.12 16.33 -21.34
N PHE A 397 25.72 17.32 -22.01
CA PHE A 397 25.00 18.26 -22.85
C PHE A 397 24.89 17.83 -24.32
N GLU A 398 25.30 16.63 -24.71
CA GLU A 398 25.30 16.16 -26.11
C GLU A 398 23.92 16.23 -26.76
N LYS A 399 22.85 15.97 -25.99
CA LYS A 399 21.46 16.09 -26.45
C LYS A 399 20.98 17.55 -26.59
N ARG A 400 21.71 18.50 -26.02
CA ARG A 400 21.48 19.95 -26.20
C ARG A 400 22.36 20.48 -27.31
N ASN A 401 22.01 21.65 -27.86
CA ASN A 401 22.86 22.32 -28.83
C ASN A 401 24.11 22.88 -28.12
N ILE A 402 25.21 22.13 -28.19
CA ILE A 402 26.53 22.55 -27.69
C ILE A 402 27.39 23.17 -28.80
N GLU A 403 28.21 24.13 -28.44
CA GLU A 403 29.32 24.62 -29.27
C GLU A 403 30.60 24.65 -28.45
N VAL A 404 31.65 24.04 -28.97
CA VAL A 404 32.97 23.96 -28.33
C VAL A 404 33.97 24.71 -29.19
N THR A 405 34.77 25.59 -28.59
CA THR A 405 35.81 26.35 -29.30
C THR A 405 36.93 26.75 -28.35
N THR A 406 38.02 27.30 -28.89
CA THR A 406 39.11 27.90 -28.11
C THR A 406 39.11 29.42 -28.30
N GLN A 407 39.63 30.17 -27.32
CA GLN A 407 39.66 31.64 -27.39
C GLN A 407 40.50 32.17 -28.58
N ASN A 408 41.50 31.39 -29.01
CA ASN A 408 42.39 31.73 -30.13
C ASN A 408 41.78 31.38 -31.51
N SER A 409 40.60 30.78 -31.56
CA SER A 409 39.95 30.42 -32.83
C SER A 409 39.52 31.66 -33.61
N PRO A 410 39.79 31.76 -34.92
CA PRO A 410 39.35 32.91 -35.73
C PRO A 410 37.82 33.02 -35.83
N LYS A 411 37.10 31.92 -35.53
CA LYS A 411 35.64 31.86 -35.54
C LYS A 411 35.00 32.19 -34.18
N PHE A 412 35.82 32.41 -33.13
CA PHE A 412 35.37 32.56 -31.74
C PHE A 412 34.23 33.59 -31.58
N ASN A 413 34.44 34.82 -32.07
CA ASN A 413 33.45 35.90 -31.93
C ASN A 413 32.12 35.56 -32.59
N ASN A 414 32.15 35.03 -33.81
CA ASN A 414 30.93 34.68 -34.54
C ASN A 414 30.17 33.54 -33.85
N MET A 415 30.89 32.53 -33.36
CA MET A 415 30.28 31.42 -32.63
C MET A 415 29.67 31.90 -31.30
N LEU A 416 30.36 32.76 -30.56
CA LEU A 416 29.83 33.36 -29.32
C LEU A 416 28.55 34.16 -29.58
N GLU A 417 28.51 34.98 -30.63
CA GLU A 417 27.32 35.73 -31.00
C GLU A 417 26.13 34.81 -31.32
N LEU A 418 26.35 33.74 -32.08
CA LEU A 418 25.31 32.78 -32.44
C LEU A 418 24.86 31.97 -31.22
N ALA A 419 25.78 31.54 -30.36
CA ALA A 419 25.48 30.79 -29.16
C ALA A 419 24.57 31.58 -28.20
N ILE A 420 24.84 32.88 -28.01
CA ILE A 420 24.02 33.76 -27.17
C ILE A 420 22.61 33.94 -27.73
N ARG A 421 22.48 34.15 -29.05
CA ARG A 421 21.16 34.35 -29.68
C ARG A 421 20.31 33.08 -29.68
N PHE A 422 20.93 31.92 -29.89
CA PHE A 422 20.23 30.63 -29.98
C PHE A 422 20.16 29.86 -28.66
N GLY A 423 20.68 30.40 -27.55
CA GLY A 423 20.62 29.73 -26.25
C GLY A 423 21.43 28.44 -26.17
N LYS A 424 22.56 28.38 -26.88
CA LYS A 424 23.43 27.20 -26.89
C LYS A 424 24.26 27.12 -25.61
N VAL A 425 24.70 25.91 -25.27
CA VAL A 425 25.75 25.72 -24.26
C VAL A 425 27.10 25.95 -24.96
N PHE A 426 27.81 26.98 -24.54
CA PHE A 426 29.07 27.41 -25.14
C PHE A 426 30.23 27.06 -24.24
N ILE A 427 31.10 26.16 -24.70
CA ILE A 427 32.27 25.67 -23.96
C ILE A 427 33.52 26.27 -24.59
N VAL A 428 34.30 26.99 -23.79
CA VAL A 428 35.58 27.57 -24.21
C VAL A 428 36.71 26.80 -23.56
N GLU A 429 37.50 26.10 -24.37
CA GLU A 429 38.65 25.32 -23.94
C GLU A 429 39.96 26.11 -24.01
N GLU A 430 40.94 25.66 -23.23
CA GLU A 430 42.31 26.20 -23.20
C GLU A 430 42.37 27.70 -22.91
N ILE A 431 41.67 28.13 -21.86
CA ILE A 431 41.72 29.51 -21.39
C ILE A 431 42.97 29.72 -20.54
N ASP A 432 43.88 30.55 -21.06
CA ASP A 432 45.00 31.08 -20.28
C ASP A 432 44.63 32.38 -19.55
N ASP A 433 43.86 33.25 -20.21
CA ASP A 433 43.37 34.53 -19.69
C ASP A 433 41.97 34.84 -20.25
N VAL A 434 41.16 35.57 -19.49
CA VAL A 434 39.78 35.89 -19.86
C VAL A 434 39.76 37.12 -20.77
N SER A 435 39.39 36.92 -22.04
CA SER A 435 39.32 38.02 -22.99
C SER A 435 38.30 39.10 -22.58
N PRO A 436 38.52 40.38 -22.96
CA PRO A 436 37.57 41.47 -22.68
C PRO A 436 36.15 41.25 -23.23
N ILE A 437 36.02 40.47 -24.30
CA ILE A 437 34.71 40.12 -24.90
C ILE A 437 33.93 39.21 -23.96
N LEU A 438 34.61 38.22 -23.35
CA LEU A 438 34.00 37.37 -22.34
C LEU A 438 33.61 38.16 -21.09
N LEU A 439 34.40 39.16 -20.70
CA LEU A 439 34.08 40.01 -19.54
C LEU A 439 32.71 40.71 -19.68
N GLN A 440 32.35 41.16 -20.89
CA GLN A 440 31.02 41.74 -21.17
C GLN A 440 29.88 40.72 -20.93
N VAL A 441 30.14 39.44 -21.24
CA VAL A 441 29.19 38.34 -20.97
C VAL A 441 29.15 37.99 -19.48
N LEU A 442 30.30 37.95 -18.82
CA LEU A 442 30.44 37.60 -17.40
C LEU A 442 29.76 38.62 -16.49
N ASN A 443 29.87 39.91 -16.79
CA ASN A 443 29.22 40.97 -16.02
C ASN A 443 27.68 40.91 -16.09
N LYS A 444 27.11 40.23 -17.09
CA LYS A 444 25.65 40.12 -17.32
C LYS A 444 24.92 41.48 -17.25
N GLU A 445 25.52 42.53 -17.82
CA GLU A 445 24.88 43.84 -17.98
C GLU A 445 23.79 43.77 -19.07
N LEU A 446 22.63 43.20 -18.72
CA LEU A 446 21.51 43.00 -19.63
C LEU A 446 20.58 44.22 -19.62
N LEU A 447 20.32 44.78 -20.81
CA LEU A 447 19.28 45.79 -21.01
C LEU A 447 17.94 45.11 -21.26
N HIS A 448 16.89 45.57 -20.59
CA HIS A 448 15.55 45.05 -20.77
C HIS A 448 14.80 45.90 -21.80
N GLN A 449 14.33 45.28 -22.88
CA GLN A 449 13.48 45.92 -23.89
C GLN A 449 12.17 45.11 -23.99
N GLY A 450 11.18 45.48 -23.17
CA GLY A 450 9.96 44.69 -23.00
C GLY A 450 10.27 43.35 -22.32
N GLU A 451 9.81 42.24 -22.92
CA GLU A 451 10.10 40.88 -22.44
C GLU A 451 11.49 40.37 -22.86
N ARG A 452 12.15 41.04 -23.82
CA ARG A 452 13.46 40.63 -24.33
C ARG A 452 14.59 41.22 -23.50
N ARG A 453 15.65 40.42 -23.31
CA ARG A 453 16.91 40.84 -22.70
C ARG A 453 17.93 41.04 -23.80
N LEU A 454 18.60 42.18 -23.82
CA LEU A 454 19.65 42.51 -24.77
C LEU A 454 21.00 42.58 -24.06
N ILE A 455 22.04 42.07 -24.71
CA ILE A 455 23.42 42.21 -24.27
C ILE A 455 24.22 43.01 -25.29
N LYS A 456 25.11 43.88 -24.82
CA LYS A 456 26.03 44.63 -25.68
C LYS A 456 27.33 43.84 -25.85
N LEU A 457 27.62 43.40 -27.07
CA LEU A 457 28.85 42.71 -27.43
C LEU A 457 29.53 43.40 -28.62
N ASN A 458 30.81 43.75 -28.48
CA ASN A 458 31.58 44.45 -29.52
C ASN A 458 30.89 45.70 -30.09
N GLY A 459 30.17 46.43 -29.23
CA GLY A 459 29.42 47.64 -29.64
C GLY A 459 28.07 47.38 -30.30
N LYS A 460 27.67 46.11 -30.52
CA LYS A 460 26.35 45.72 -31.06
C LYS A 460 25.44 45.22 -29.94
N PHE A 461 24.16 45.50 -30.05
CA PHE A 461 23.14 44.88 -29.18
C PHE A 461 22.63 43.59 -29.80
N MET A 462 22.50 42.55 -28.99
CA MET A 462 21.98 41.25 -29.40
C MET A 462 21.00 40.70 -28.37
N ASP A 463 20.00 39.95 -28.85
CA ASP A 463 19.08 39.20 -27.99
C ASP A 463 19.85 38.16 -27.18
N TYR A 464 19.70 38.23 -25.85
CA TYR A 464 20.24 37.28 -24.89
C TYR A 464 19.19 36.21 -24.59
N HIS A 465 19.44 34.99 -25.05
CA HIS A 465 18.54 33.87 -24.81
C HIS A 465 18.66 33.37 -23.36
N PRO A 466 17.54 33.10 -22.64
CA PRO A 466 17.58 32.67 -21.24
C PRO A 466 18.31 31.34 -21.01
N ASP A 467 18.25 30.42 -21.99
CA ASP A 467 18.92 29.11 -21.90
C ASP A 467 20.43 29.12 -22.20
N PHE A 468 20.99 30.26 -22.61
CA PHE A 468 22.43 30.36 -22.90
C PHE A 468 23.25 30.05 -21.64
N LYS A 469 24.20 29.11 -21.77
CA LYS A 469 25.14 28.76 -20.70
C LYS A 469 26.57 28.85 -21.22
N LEU A 470 27.42 29.58 -20.50
CA LEU A 470 28.85 29.69 -20.76
C LEU A 470 29.60 28.79 -19.78
N ILE A 471 30.55 27.98 -20.28
CA ILE A 471 31.45 27.15 -19.46
C ILE A 471 32.87 27.41 -19.93
N LEU A 472 33.76 27.71 -19.00
CA LEU A 472 35.16 28.01 -19.25
C LEU A 472 36.01 26.85 -18.75
N CYS A 473 37.04 26.45 -19.49
CA CYS A 473 37.98 25.41 -19.06
C CYS A 473 39.44 25.76 -19.36
N THR A 474 40.32 25.35 -18.46
CA THR A 474 41.76 25.38 -18.61
C THR A 474 42.39 24.07 -18.16
N ARG A 475 43.49 23.68 -18.81
CA ARG A 475 44.37 22.60 -18.32
C ARG A 475 45.49 23.13 -17.41
N ASN A 476 45.63 24.45 -17.31
CA ASN A 476 46.68 25.09 -16.53
C ASN A 476 46.31 25.12 -15.04
N GLU A 477 46.88 24.20 -14.26
CA GLU A 477 46.72 24.13 -12.80
C GLU A 477 47.13 25.42 -12.07
N ARG A 478 48.00 26.23 -12.68
CA ARG A 478 48.53 27.47 -12.08
C ARG A 478 47.78 28.71 -12.52
N MET A 479 46.62 28.56 -13.15
CA MET A 479 45.80 29.70 -13.55
C MET A 479 45.44 30.54 -12.32
N SER A 480 45.78 31.82 -12.38
CA SER A 480 45.37 32.79 -11.37
C SER A 480 44.54 33.87 -12.05
N LEU A 481 43.40 34.18 -11.46
CA LEU A 481 42.52 35.22 -11.99
C LEU A 481 42.83 36.57 -11.33
N PRO A 482 42.78 37.67 -12.10
CA PRO A 482 42.79 39.00 -11.52
C PRO A 482 41.64 39.22 -10.54
N SER A 483 41.84 40.05 -9.52
CA SER A 483 40.86 40.30 -8.45
C SER A 483 39.52 40.88 -8.94
N TYR A 484 39.48 41.49 -10.12
CA TYR A 484 38.25 42.01 -10.71
C TYR A 484 37.45 40.95 -11.50
N ILE A 485 38.07 39.83 -11.88
CA ILE A 485 37.42 38.72 -12.61
C ILE A 485 37.01 37.62 -11.64
N ALA A 486 37.81 37.34 -10.62
CA ALA A 486 37.57 36.27 -9.65
C ALA A 486 36.14 36.25 -9.05
N PRO A 487 35.48 37.38 -8.75
CA PRO A 487 34.11 37.38 -8.22
C PRO A 487 33.03 37.01 -9.26
N LEU A 488 33.35 37.08 -10.56
CA LEU A 488 32.39 36.88 -11.65
C LEU A 488 32.32 35.42 -12.12
N VAL A 489 33.26 34.58 -11.69
CA VAL A 489 33.38 33.18 -12.09
C VAL A 489 33.56 32.27 -10.89
N ASN A 490 32.96 31.09 -10.96
CA ASN A 490 33.18 30.03 -9.97
C ASN A 490 34.32 29.15 -10.46
N MET A 491 35.52 29.38 -9.93
CA MET A 491 36.68 28.54 -10.20
C MET A 491 36.53 27.21 -9.46
N MET A 492 36.57 26.10 -10.20
CA MET A 492 36.47 24.75 -9.63
C MET A 492 37.67 23.92 -10.04
N ASN A 493 38.19 23.19 -9.05
CA ASN A 493 39.38 22.39 -9.24
C ASN A 493 39.02 20.92 -9.44
N PHE A 494 39.32 20.37 -10.62
CA PHE A 494 39.23 18.94 -10.95
C PHE A 494 40.61 18.26 -10.94
N THR A 495 41.61 18.90 -10.34
CA THR A 495 42.91 18.25 -10.08
C THR A 495 42.68 17.03 -9.22
N VAL A 496 43.29 15.93 -9.64
CA VAL A 496 43.22 14.64 -8.97
C VAL A 496 43.76 14.77 -7.55
N THR A 497 42.99 14.34 -6.55
CA THR A 497 43.39 14.31 -5.13
C THR A 497 43.95 12.94 -4.75
N ARG A 498 44.65 12.85 -3.60
CA ARG A 498 45.15 11.55 -3.09
C ARG A 498 44.02 10.56 -2.86
N VAL A 499 42.96 11.00 -2.16
CA VAL A 499 41.78 10.18 -1.87
C VAL A 499 41.03 9.85 -3.16
N GLY A 500 40.80 10.82 -4.03
CA GLY A 500 40.12 10.59 -5.31
C GLY A 500 40.87 9.61 -6.21
N LEU A 501 42.20 9.67 -6.27
CA LEU A 501 42.99 8.68 -7.01
C LEU A 501 42.94 7.30 -6.35
N THR A 502 43.00 7.21 -5.02
CA THR A 502 42.82 5.93 -4.32
C THR A 502 41.49 5.29 -4.72
N GLU A 503 40.39 6.04 -4.67
CA GLU A 503 39.05 5.55 -5.04
C GLU A 503 38.97 5.14 -6.51
N GLN A 504 39.60 5.90 -7.41
CA GLN A 504 39.67 5.56 -8.84
C GLN A 504 40.46 4.26 -9.08
N LEU A 505 41.61 4.08 -8.43
CA LEU A 505 42.43 2.87 -8.54
C LEU A 505 41.69 1.67 -7.94
N LEU A 506 41.00 1.86 -6.83
CA LEU A 506 40.22 0.85 -6.14
C LEU A 506 39.04 0.37 -6.99
N SER A 507 38.29 1.30 -7.57
CA SER A 507 37.22 1.00 -8.52
C SER A 507 37.74 0.24 -9.74
N ALA A 508 38.88 0.66 -10.29
CA ALA A 508 39.50 0.00 -11.43
C ALA A 508 40.01 -1.42 -11.09
N ALA A 509 40.59 -1.62 -9.90
CA ALA A 509 41.07 -2.91 -9.42
C ALA A 509 39.92 -3.92 -9.26
N VAL A 510 38.85 -3.52 -8.57
CA VAL A 510 37.68 -4.39 -8.36
C VAL A 510 36.95 -4.68 -9.67
N LEU A 511 36.88 -3.71 -10.59
CA LEU A 511 36.30 -3.94 -11.92
C LEU A 511 37.07 -5.01 -12.72
N GLN A 512 38.39 -5.07 -12.55
CA GLN A 512 39.22 -6.07 -13.22
C GLN A 512 39.12 -7.46 -12.58
N GLU A 513 39.07 -7.54 -11.25
CA GLU A 513 39.00 -8.81 -10.51
C GLU A 513 37.60 -9.43 -10.53
N ASN A 514 36.58 -8.64 -10.24
CA ASN A 514 35.18 -9.08 -10.10
C ASN A 514 34.23 -8.24 -10.97
N PRO A 515 34.33 -8.33 -12.31
CA PRO A 515 33.48 -7.56 -13.23
C PRO A 515 31.99 -7.87 -13.04
N ASP A 516 31.64 -9.11 -12.69
CA ASP A 516 30.25 -9.54 -12.48
C ASP A 516 29.59 -8.83 -11.30
N LEU A 517 30.32 -8.60 -10.19
CA LEU A 517 29.80 -7.88 -9.02
C LEU A 517 29.56 -6.40 -9.34
N GLU A 518 30.47 -5.74 -10.04
CA GLU A 518 30.32 -4.32 -10.41
C GLU A 518 29.20 -4.14 -11.47
N ASN A 519 29.05 -5.09 -12.40
CA ASN A 519 27.94 -5.11 -13.34
C ASN A 519 26.60 -5.36 -12.65
N ARG A 520 26.54 -6.30 -11.68
CA ARG A 520 25.32 -6.55 -10.89
C ARG A 520 24.92 -5.33 -10.06
N LYS A 521 25.88 -4.62 -9.45
CA LYS A 521 25.65 -3.34 -8.76
C LYS A 521 25.01 -2.30 -9.68
N LYS A 522 25.56 -2.10 -10.88
CA LYS A 522 25.00 -1.17 -11.89
C LYS A 522 23.59 -1.57 -12.31
N GLN A 523 23.33 -2.87 -12.48
CA GLN A 523 22.00 -3.37 -12.83
C GLN A 523 20.99 -3.13 -11.68
N LEU A 524 21.36 -3.46 -10.43
CA LEU A 524 20.49 -3.25 -9.27
C LEU A 524 20.16 -1.78 -9.03
N LEU A 525 21.11 -0.86 -9.26
CA LEU A 525 20.85 0.57 -9.16
C LEU A 525 19.78 1.02 -10.17
N ARG A 526 19.86 0.53 -11.42
CA ARG A 526 18.84 0.80 -12.44
C ARG A 526 17.49 0.20 -12.06
N GLU A 527 17.47 -1.06 -11.64
CA GLU A 527 16.24 -1.75 -11.21
C GLU A 527 15.59 -1.03 -10.02
N LYS A 528 16.37 -0.63 -9.00
CA LYS A 528 15.91 0.14 -7.84
C LYS A 528 15.24 1.44 -8.27
N GLU A 529 15.86 2.22 -9.15
CA GLU A 529 15.33 3.50 -9.60
C GLU A 529 14.08 3.37 -10.46
N GLU A 530 14.06 2.41 -11.40
CA GLU A 530 12.86 2.13 -12.19
C GLU A 530 11.68 1.75 -11.30
N LEU A 531 11.94 0.97 -10.24
CA LEU A 531 10.92 0.62 -9.25
C LEU A 531 10.50 1.84 -8.42
N GLN A 532 11.44 2.68 -7.98
CA GLN A 532 11.12 3.91 -7.24
C GLN A 532 10.32 4.91 -8.08
N GLU A 533 10.65 5.08 -9.36
CA GLU A 533 9.91 5.93 -10.30
C GLU A 533 8.50 5.38 -10.54
N LYS A 534 8.37 4.07 -10.77
CA LYS A 534 7.07 3.39 -10.85
C LYS A 534 6.25 3.58 -9.58
N GLN A 535 6.86 3.41 -8.41
CA GLN A 535 6.20 3.61 -7.12
C GLN A 535 5.73 5.05 -6.95
N TYR A 536 6.57 6.03 -7.27
CA TYR A 536 6.20 7.45 -7.21
C TYR A 536 5.02 7.76 -8.13
N HIS A 537 5.03 7.26 -9.36
CA HIS A 537 3.91 7.44 -10.29
C HIS A 537 2.63 6.76 -9.78
N LEU A 538 2.71 5.51 -9.33
CA LEU A 538 1.57 4.78 -8.77
C LEU A 538 1.02 5.48 -7.52
N GLN A 539 1.88 5.98 -6.63
CA GLN A 539 1.47 6.72 -5.43
C GLN A 539 0.79 8.04 -5.78
N ASN A 540 1.32 8.81 -6.74
CA ASN A 540 0.69 10.04 -7.19
C ASN A 540 -0.65 9.78 -7.86
N GLN A 541 -0.74 8.77 -8.73
CA GLN A 541 -2.00 8.35 -9.34
C GLN A 541 -3.01 7.94 -8.26
N LEU A 542 -2.58 7.17 -7.27
CA LEU A 542 -3.44 6.77 -6.15
C LEU A 542 -3.90 7.97 -5.32
N LEU A 543 -3.02 8.96 -5.11
CA LEU A 543 -3.34 10.19 -4.37
C LEU A 543 -4.27 11.12 -5.17
N GLU A 544 -4.08 11.22 -6.49
CA GLU A 544 -4.98 11.93 -7.41
C GLU A 544 -6.35 11.26 -7.46
N ASN A 545 -6.40 9.93 -7.57
CA ASN A 545 -7.63 9.15 -7.56
C ASN A 545 -8.39 9.33 -6.23
N LEU A 546 -7.69 9.25 -5.08
CA LEU A 546 -8.27 9.51 -3.76
C LEU A 546 -8.77 10.95 -3.59
N ALA A 547 -8.03 11.93 -4.12
CA ALA A 547 -8.40 13.34 -4.04
C ALA A 547 -9.55 13.70 -4.99
N GLY A 548 -9.59 13.08 -6.17
CA GLY A 548 -10.60 13.27 -7.21
C GLY A 548 -11.91 12.53 -6.93
N CYS A 549 -11.90 11.53 -6.05
CA CYS A 549 -13.10 10.78 -5.68
C CYS A 549 -14.06 11.67 -4.86
N LYS A 550 -15.15 12.09 -5.52
CA LYS A 550 -16.25 12.85 -4.91
C LYS A 550 -17.37 11.94 -4.36
N GLY A 551 -17.27 10.62 -4.57
CA GLY A 551 -18.26 9.61 -4.19
C GLY A 551 -17.71 8.57 -3.20
N ASP A 552 -18.38 7.42 -3.11
CA ASP A 552 -17.98 6.32 -2.23
C ASP A 552 -16.69 5.65 -2.75
N ILE A 553 -15.62 5.73 -1.94
CA ILE A 553 -14.28 5.21 -2.25
C ILE A 553 -14.32 3.69 -2.51
N LEU A 554 -15.34 3.02 -1.98
CA LEU A 554 -15.53 1.58 -2.05
C LEU A 554 -16.02 1.07 -3.42
N GLU A 555 -16.62 1.94 -4.24
CA GLU A 555 -17.15 1.55 -5.55
C GLU A 555 -16.13 1.70 -6.69
N ASP A 556 -15.00 2.37 -6.42
CA ASP A 556 -13.99 2.66 -7.43
C ASP A 556 -13.01 1.49 -7.63
N LYS A 557 -13.30 0.66 -8.63
CA LYS A 557 -12.43 -0.46 -9.01
C LYS A 557 -11.03 -0.02 -9.43
N THR A 558 -10.89 1.16 -10.02
CA THR A 558 -9.58 1.65 -10.50
C THR A 558 -8.65 1.94 -9.33
N LEU A 559 -9.20 2.42 -8.21
CA LEU A 559 -8.48 2.67 -6.98
C LEU A 559 -7.99 1.36 -6.33
N LEU A 560 -8.81 0.31 -6.35
CA LEU A 560 -8.44 -1.03 -5.86
C LEU A 560 -7.31 -1.66 -6.67
N ASP A 561 -7.37 -1.57 -8.01
CA ASP A 561 -6.35 -2.12 -8.89
C ASP A 561 -5.02 -1.36 -8.74
N SER A 562 -5.06 -0.02 -8.77
CA SER A 562 -3.89 0.85 -8.53
C SER A 562 -3.25 0.59 -7.17
N LEU A 563 -4.06 0.32 -6.14
CA LEU A 563 -3.56 0.01 -4.81
C LEU A 563 -2.87 -1.36 -4.73
N ASN A 564 -3.41 -2.40 -5.38
CA ASN A 564 -2.77 -3.71 -5.42
C ASN A 564 -1.43 -3.65 -6.17
N GLU A 565 -1.36 -2.90 -7.28
CA GLU A 565 -0.10 -2.66 -8.00
C GLU A 565 0.91 -1.87 -7.16
N THR A 566 0.47 -0.83 -6.45
CA THR A 566 1.33 -0.01 -5.56
C THR A 566 1.95 -0.88 -4.45
N LYS A 567 1.17 -1.79 -3.88
CA LYS A 567 1.65 -2.71 -2.84
C LYS A 567 2.68 -3.70 -3.38
N SER A 568 2.39 -4.34 -4.51
CA SER A 568 3.31 -5.25 -5.19
C SER A 568 4.64 -4.56 -5.55
N SER A 569 4.57 -3.34 -6.09
CA SER A 569 5.75 -2.52 -6.40
C SER A 569 6.55 -2.18 -5.14
N SER A 570 5.88 -1.88 -4.01
CA SER A 570 6.54 -1.56 -2.75
C SER A 570 7.27 -2.78 -2.15
N GLU A 571 6.66 -3.98 -2.22
CA GLU A 571 7.30 -5.22 -1.79
C GLU A 571 8.54 -5.55 -2.64
N ALA A 572 8.46 -5.36 -3.95
CA ALA A 572 9.60 -5.53 -4.85
C ALA A 572 10.76 -4.57 -4.52
N ILE A 573 10.47 -3.32 -4.14
CA ILE A 573 11.49 -2.34 -3.72
C ILE A 573 12.18 -2.77 -2.44
N VAL A 574 11.44 -3.28 -1.45
CA VAL A 574 12.04 -3.77 -0.20
C VAL A 574 13.01 -4.92 -0.48
N VAL A 575 12.67 -5.83 -1.39
CA VAL A 575 13.56 -6.91 -1.83
C VAL A 575 14.79 -6.36 -2.55
N ALA A 576 14.61 -5.43 -3.50
CA ALA A 576 15.71 -4.82 -4.24
C ALA A 576 16.67 -4.01 -3.34
N LEU A 577 16.13 -3.29 -2.34
CA LEU A 577 16.91 -2.57 -1.34
C LEU A 577 17.74 -3.52 -0.48
N LYS A 578 17.17 -4.67 -0.08
CA LYS A 578 17.89 -5.68 0.68
C LYS A 578 19.03 -6.29 -0.14
N GLU A 579 18.77 -6.69 -1.38
CA GLU A 579 19.81 -7.22 -2.27
C GLU A 579 20.90 -6.17 -2.53
N SER A 580 20.52 -4.91 -2.74
CA SER A 580 21.47 -3.80 -2.92
C SER A 580 22.38 -3.62 -1.70
N SER A 581 21.84 -3.69 -0.48
CA SER A 581 22.61 -3.64 0.78
C SER A 581 23.59 -4.81 0.86
N GLU A 582 23.15 -6.03 0.58
CA GLU A 582 24.01 -7.22 0.64
C GLU A 582 25.16 -7.15 -0.38
N ILE A 583 24.91 -6.62 -1.58
CA ILE A 583 25.96 -6.41 -2.59
C ILE A 583 26.91 -5.28 -2.19
N GLN A 584 26.42 -4.20 -1.60
CA GLN A 584 27.27 -3.13 -1.07
C GLN A 584 28.21 -3.66 0.02
N ASP A 585 27.73 -4.51 0.91
CA ASP A 585 28.56 -5.10 1.97
C ASP A 585 29.62 -6.05 1.40
N LYS A 586 29.26 -6.88 0.40
CA LYS A 586 30.24 -7.70 -0.33
C LYS A 586 31.30 -6.85 -1.03
N LEU A 587 30.89 -5.76 -1.70
CA LEU A 587 31.82 -4.84 -2.36
C LEU A 587 32.74 -4.13 -1.38
N LYS A 588 32.26 -3.75 -0.19
CA LYS A 588 33.11 -3.17 0.86
C LYS A 588 34.18 -4.15 1.30
N LEU A 589 33.84 -5.42 1.49
CA LEU A 589 34.81 -6.46 1.83
C LEU A 589 35.89 -6.63 0.73
N GLU A 590 35.50 -6.59 -0.53
CA GLU A 590 36.45 -6.62 -1.67
C GLU A 590 37.30 -5.34 -1.73
N TYR A 591 36.71 -4.17 -1.48
CA TYR A 591 37.42 -2.90 -1.42
C TYR A 591 38.47 -2.87 -0.30
N ASP A 592 38.16 -3.39 0.88
CA ASP A 592 39.09 -3.40 2.01
C ASP A 592 40.35 -4.24 1.73
N ILE A 593 40.27 -5.27 0.87
CA ILE A 593 41.43 -6.09 0.47
C ILE A 593 42.45 -5.26 -0.32
N TYR A 594 41.98 -4.39 -1.22
CA TYR A 594 42.83 -3.62 -2.14
C TYR A 594 43.14 -2.20 -1.64
N LYS A 595 42.55 -1.78 -0.53
CA LYS A 595 42.67 -0.41 -0.02
C LYS A 595 44.11 0.00 0.22
N ASP A 596 44.87 -0.82 0.95
CA ASP A 596 46.27 -0.52 1.32
C ASP A 596 47.16 -0.36 0.07
N ILE A 597 47.01 -1.24 -0.93
CA ILE A 597 47.80 -1.17 -2.17
C ILE A 597 47.38 0.01 -3.05
N CYS A 598 46.09 0.38 -3.06
CA CYS A 598 45.61 1.57 -3.76
C CYS A 598 46.10 2.86 -3.10
N ASP A 599 46.14 2.91 -1.76
CA ASP A 599 46.70 4.05 -1.01
C ASP A 599 48.20 4.22 -1.25
N PHE A 600 48.93 3.11 -1.28
CA PHE A 600 50.34 3.11 -1.68
C PHE A 600 50.51 3.55 -3.15
N GLY A 601 49.67 3.04 -4.06
CA GLY A 601 49.66 3.42 -5.48
C GLY A 601 49.40 4.91 -5.69
N SER A 602 48.40 5.48 -5.01
CA SER A 602 48.13 6.91 -5.00
C SER A 602 49.35 7.69 -4.49
N SER A 603 49.94 7.27 -3.37
CA SER A 603 51.14 7.91 -2.82
C SER A 603 52.33 7.88 -3.78
N LEU A 604 52.51 6.79 -4.52
CA LEU A 604 53.54 6.63 -5.55
C LEU A 604 53.31 7.58 -6.73
N TYR A 605 52.07 7.68 -7.22
CA TYR A 605 51.73 8.64 -8.27
C TYR A 605 52.07 10.07 -7.87
N PHE A 606 51.65 10.50 -6.68
CA PHE A 606 51.94 11.87 -6.21
C PHE A 606 53.42 12.10 -5.95
N ALA A 607 54.17 11.10 -5.47
CA ALA A 607 55.62 11.22 -5.33
C ALA A 607 56.31 11.43 -6.69
N CYS A 608 55.88 10.71 -7.73
CA CYS A 608 56.35 10.91 -9.10
C CYS A 608 55.95 12.30 -9.64
N ASN A 609 54.69 12.69 -9.46
CA ASN A 609 54.18 13.98 -9.94
C ASN A 609 54.85 15.18 -9.27
N ASP A 610 55.09 15.10 -7.95
CA ASP A 610 55.81 16.12 -7.20
C ASP A 610 57.25 16.29 -7.71
N TYR A 611 57.95 15.18 -8.02
CA TYR A 611 59.29 15.24 -8.60
C TYR A 611 59.25 15.81 -10.03
N ALA A 612 58.23 15.47 -10.82
CA ALA A 612 58.03 15.96 -12.18
C ALA A 612 57.88 17.50 -12.25
N ARG A 613 57.58 18.18 -11.14
CA ARG A 613 57.62 19.65 -11.07
C ARG A 613 59.00 20.24 -11.38
N THR A 614 60.07 19.46 -11.24
CA THR A 614 61.44 19.88 -11.60
C THR A 614 61.65 19.92 -13.12
N ASN A 615 61.04 19.01 -13.85
CA ASN A 615 61.15 18.90 -15.30
C ASN A 615 59.85 18.35 -15.90
N ILE A 616 59.20 19.17 -16.73
CA ILE A 616 57.91 18.88 -17.37
C ILE A 616 57.93 17.56 -18.17
N LEU A 617 59.10 17.13 -18.65
CA LEU A 617 59.27 15.87 -19.39
C LEU A 617 59.05 14.61 -18.54
N TYR A 618 58.99 14.73 -17.21
CA TYR A 618 58.79 13.60 -16.29
C TYR A 618 57.34 13.42 -15.85
N LEU A 619 56.42 14.22 -16.40
CA LEU A 619 55.01 14.16 -16.06
C LEU A 619 54.41 12.81 -16.47
N LEU A 620 53.73 12.15 -15.53
CA LEU A 620 53.00 10.92 -15.79
C LEU A 620 51.50 11.21 -15.73
N SER A 621 50.78 10.84 -16.79
CA SER A 621 49.33 10.98 -16.82
C SER A 621 48.65 9.97 -15.90
N VAL A 622 47.52 10.34 -15.29
CA VAL A 622 46.73 9.41 -14.47
C VAL A 622 46.27 8.18 -15.27
N PRO A 623 45.74 8.30 -16.51
CA PRO A 623 45.36 7.12 -17.30
C PRO A 623 46.52 6.15 -17.54
N THR A 624 47.72 6.67 -17.85
CA THR A 624 48.92 5.84 -18.01
C THR A 624 49.31 5.16 -16.70
N PHE A 625 49.26 5.88 -15.57
CA PHE A 625 49.54 5.31 -14.25
C PHE A 625 48.54 4.19 -13.90
N THR A 626 47.24 4.41 -14.11
CA THR A 626 46.21 3.39 -13.88
C THR A 626 46.45 2.15 -14.72
N LYS A 627 46.81 2.28 -16.01
CA LYS A 627 47.19 1.13 -16.86
C LYS A 627 48.38 0.35 -16.28
N LEU A 628 49.40 1.05 -15.78
CA LEU A 628 50.58 0.41 -15.17
C LEU A 628 50.24 -0.28 -13.84
N PHE A 629 49.37 0.35 -13.03
CA PHE A 629 48.88 -0.22 -11.79
C PHE A 629 48.10 -1.52 -12.03
N LEU A 630 47.15 -1.51 -12.96
CA LEU A 630 46.36 -2.68 -13.35
C LEU A 630 47.23 -3.81 -13.92
N LYS A 631 48.28 -3.47 -14.69
CA LYS A 631 49.28 -4.43 -15.18
C LYS A 631 50.08 -5.07 -14.03
N ALA A 632 50.48 -4.27 -13.03
CA ALA A 632 51.13 -4.80 -11.84
C ALA A 632 50.18 -5.72 -11.04
N LEU A 633 48.90 -5.36 -10.98
CA LEU A 633 47.87 -6.12 -10.27
C LEU A 633 47.67 -7.53 -10.81
N GLN A 634 47.71 -7.72 -12.14
CA GLN A 634 47.66 -9.05 -12.77
C GLN A 634 48.76 -10.00 -12.27
N THR A 635 49.93 -9.46 -11.94
CA THR A 635 51.08 -10.25 -11.48
C THR A 635 50.95 -10.58 -9.99
N PHE A 636 50.10 -9.87 -9.23
CA PHE A 636 49.86 -10.14 -7.81
C PHE A 636 49.11 -11.44 -7.55
N GLN A 637 48.38 -11.97 -8.53
CA GLN A 637 47.65 -13.24 -8.41
C GLN A 637 48.57 -14.43 -8.13
N ASP A 638 49.83 -14.39 -8.60
CA ASP A 638 50.84 -15.43 -8.38
C ASP A 638 51.69 -15.20 -7.09
N LEU A 639 51.67 -13.99 -6.53
CA LEU A 639 52.48 -13.58 -5.38
C LEU A 639 51.65 -13.67 -4.09
N HIS A 640 51.74 -14.80 -3.38
CA HIS A 640 51.07 -14.97 -2.07
C HIS A 640 51.40 -13.83 -1.05
N LYS A 641 50.40 -12.98 -0.80
CA LYS A 641 49.96 -12.37 0.49
C LYS A 641 50.88 -11.46 1.34
N THR A 642 51.99 -10.91 0.87
CA THR A 642 52.68 -9.83 1.64
C THR A 642 52.54 -8.48 0.94
N THR A 643 51.79 -7.55 1.53
CA THR A 643 51.54 -6.18 1.04
C THR A 643 52.85 -5.50 0.62
N ALA A 644 53.92 -5.64 1.41
CA ALA A 644 55.24 -5.07 1.11
C ALA A 644 55.88 -5.58 -0.20
N LEU A 645 55.59 -6.81 -0.64
CA LEU A 645 56.11 -7.34 -1.90
C LEU A 645 55.34 -6.77 -3.09
N GLN A 646 54.02 -6.60 -2.94
CA GLN A 646 53.14 -5.97 -3.93
C GLN A 646 53.53 -4.50 -4.12
N GLU A 647 53.77 -3.77 -3.02
CA GLU A 647 54.27 -2.38 -3.03
C GLU A 647 55.59 -2.26 -3.81
N LYS A 648 56.58 -3.11 -3.50
CA LYS A 648 57.88 -3.11 -4.19
C LYS A 648 57.76 -3.46 -5.67
N HIS A 649 56.90 -4.43 -6.02
CA HIS A 649 56.67 -4.78 -7.41
C HIS A 649 55.97 -3.65 -8.18
N LEU A 650 54.96 -3.00 -7.59
CA LEU A 650 54.31 -1.83 -8.19
C LEU A 650 55.31 -0.70 -8.43
N LEU A 651 56.12 -0.38 -7.43
CA LEU A 651 57.21 0.59 -7.55
C LEU A 651 58.17 0.21 -8.68
N SER A 652 58.56 -1.06 -8.78
CA SER A 652 59.43 -1.55 -9.84
C SER A 652 58.82 -1.38 -11.24
N THR A 653 57.54 -1.70 -11.40
CA THR A 653 56.82 -1.59 -12.67
C THR A 653 56.70 -0.14 -13.11
N VAL A 654 56.29 0.75 -12.19
CA VAL A 654 56.16 2.19 -12.45
C VAL A 654 57.52 2.81 -12.72
N TYR A 655 58.53 2.54 -11.89
CA TYR A 655 59.88 3.08 -12.09
C TYR A 655 60.50 2.59 -13.41
N SER A 656 60.32 1.32 -13.78
CA SER A 656 60.80 0.78 -15.07
C SER A 656 60.18 1.50 -16.27
N TYR A 657 58.92 1.94 -16.16
CA TYR A 657 58.28 2.75 -17.19
C TYR A 657 58.84 4.18 -17.23
N ILE A 658 58.88 4.88 -16.09
CA ILE A 658 59.31 6.29 -16.06
C ILE A 658 60.81 6.43 -16.37
N SER A 659 61.66 5.49 -15.91
CA SER A 659 63.11 5.50 -16.15
C SER A 659 63.53 5.41 -17.61
N ARG A 660 62.63 5.01 -18.52
CA ARG A 660 62.81 5.10 -19.98
C ARG A 660 62.90 6.55 -20.47
N GLY A 661 62.16 7.47 -19.84
CA GLY A 661 62.12 8.89 -20.18
C GLY A 661 63.00 9.80 -19.31
N ILE A 662 63.47 9.32 -18.16
CA ILE A 662 64.32 10.11 -17.25
C ILE A 662 65.77 10.14 -17.71
N PHE A 663 66.40 11.32 -17.62
CA PHE A 663 67.83 11.48 -17.87
C PHE A 663 68.67 10.70 -16.86
N LYS A 664 69.78 10.10 -17.30
CA LYS A 664 70.63 9.25 -16.45
C LYS A 664 71.04 9.90 -15.12
N TYR A 665 71.34 11.19 -15.14
CA TYR A 665 71.77 11.96 -13.96
C TYR A 665 70.65 12.25 -12.94
N ASP A 666 69.38 12.13 -13.34
CA ASP A 666 68.22 12.38 -12.47
C ASP A 666 67.60 11.09 -11.92
N ARG A 667 67.98 9.91 -12.44
CA ARG A 667 67.45 8.60 -12.00
C ARG A 667 67.63 8.36 -10.50
N LEU A 668 68.84 8.56 -9.99
CA LEU A 668 69.13 8.38 -8.56
C LEU A 668 68.35 9.39 -7.69
N LYS A 669 68.28 10.66 -8.13
CA LYS A 669 67.56 11.72 -7.41
C LYS A 669 66.06 11.40 -7.31
N MET A 670 65.47 10.98 -8.42
CA MET A 670 64.06 10.61 -8.46
C MET A 670 63.77 9.38 -7.60
N LEU A 671 64.56 8.32 -7.73
CA LEU A 671 64.35 7.11 -6.92
C LEU A 671 64.49 7.40 -5.42
N LEU A 672 65.49 8.19 -5.03
CA LEU A 672 65.71 8.59 -3.65
C LEU A 672 64.55 9.44 -3.12
N TYR A 673 64.05 10.39 -3.91
CA TYR A 673 62.90 11.21 -3.54
C TYR A 673 61.63 10.37 -3.37
N ILE A 674 61.37 9.43 -4.30
CA ILE A 674 60.25 8.50 -4.21
C ILE A 674 60.39 7.62 -2.96
N ALA A 675 61.58 7.06 -2.70
CA ALA A 675 61.83 6.24 -1.52
C ALA A 675 61.59 7.01 -0.22
N HIS A 676 62.01 8.28 -0.14
CA HIS A 676 61.74 9.14 1.02
C HIS A 676 60.24 9.38 1.23
N LYS A 677 59.49 9.62 0.15
CA LYS A 677 58.04 9.87 0.25
C LYS A 677 57.23 8.63 0.59
N LEU A 678 57.64 7.45 0.11
CA LEU A 678 56.91 6.19 0.31
C LEU A 678 57.29 5.44 1.58
N TYR A 679 58.55 5.52 2.00
CA TYR A 679 59.07 4.80 3.16
C TYR A 679 59.59 5.77 4.23
N PRO A 680 58.71 6.60 4.84
CA PRO A 680 59.12 7.59 5.85
C PRO A 680 59.70 6.95 7.13
N LYS A 681 59.46 5.65 7.35
CA LYS A 681 60.09 4.87 8.43
C LYS A 681 61.56 4.55 8.14
N GLU A 682 61.90 4.26 6.89
CA GLU A 682 63.27 3.95 6.44
C GLU A 682 64.09 5.22 6.24
N ILE A 683 63.44 6.32 5.83
CA ILE A 683 64.06 7.65 5.63
C ILE A 683 63.24 8.70 6.41
N PRO A 684 63.49 8.85 7.73
CA PRO A 684 62.82 9.84 8.56
C PRO A 684 63.06 11.29 8.09
N LEU A 685 62.09 12.18 8.33
CA LEU A 685 62.18 13.58 7.91
C LEU A 685 63.37 14.32 8.55
N SER A 686 63.73 14.00 9.79
CA SER A 686 64.89 14.57 10.48
C SER A 686 66.22 14.18 9.82
N GLU A 687 66.37 12.90 9.50
CA GLU A 687 67.52 12.35 8.77
C GLU A 687 67.62 12.95 7.36
N TRP A 688 66.48 13.06 6.66
CA TRP A 688 66.40 13.68 5.34
C TRP A 688 66.80 15.16 5.35
N ASN A 689 66.34 15.93 6.33
CA ASN A 689 66.70 17.35 6.48
C ASN A 689 68.19 17.55 6.75
N LEU A 690 68.81 16.67 7.53
CA LEU A 690 70.26 16.67 7.73
C LEU A 690 70.99 16.37 6.41
N PHE A 691 70.56 15.35 5.67
CA PHE A 691 71.14 14.99 4.37
C PHE A 691 71.13 16.15 3.36
N LEU A 692 70.03 16.90 3.30
CA LEU A 692 69.90 18.08 2.41
C LEU A 692 70.76 19.28 2.85
N GLY A 693 71.37 19.25 4.03
CA GLY A 693 72.15 20.36 4.56
C GLY A 693 71.30 21.50 5.14
N ASN A 694 70.05 21.22 5.51
CA ASN A 694 69.15 22.21 6.13
C ASN A 694 69.50 22.49 7.61
N VAL A 695 70.45 21.74 8.18
CA VAL A 695 70.97 21.93 9.52
C VAL A 695 72.38 22.51 9.42
N ASN A 696 72.54 23.78 9.81
CA ASN A 696 73.83 24.46 9.83
C ASN A 696 74.17 24.88 11.26
N THR A 697 75.23 24.30 11.80
CA THR A 697 75.75 24.61 13.14
C THR A 697 77.12 25.26 13.03
N THR A 698 77.37 26.25 13.88
CA THR A 698 78.64 26.98 13.97
C THR A 698 79.45 26.63 15.22
N LYS A 699 78.96 25.68 16.03
CA LYS A 699 79.55 25.26 17.30
C LYS A 699 80.20 23.88 17.15
N ASN A 700 81.50 23.81 17.39
CA ASN A 700 82.31 22.58 17.38
C ASN A 700 82.65 22.18 18.83
N ASP A 701 81.65 21.81 19.63
CA ASP A 701 81.89 21.39 21.02
C ASP A 701 82.08 19.84 21.07
N ASN A 702 83.26 19.38 21.51
CA ASN A 702 83.61 17.98 21.75
C ASN A 702 83.67 17.06 20.52
N LEU A 703 84.29 17.51 19.41
CA LEU A 703 84.61 16.65 18.26
C LEU A 703 85.93 15.87 18.46
N PRO A 704 86.04 14.63 17.94
CA PRO A 704 87.29 13.86 17.96
C PRO A 704 88.44 14.56 17.25
N THR A 705 89.63 14.57 17.86
CA THR A 705 90.82 15.27 17.34
C THR A 705 91.42 14.66 16.08
N TRP A 706 91.04 13.42 15.74
CA TRP A 706 91.54 12.71 14.54
C TRP A 706 90.79 13.11 13.26
N LEU A 707 89.65 13.79 13.37
CA LEU A 707 88.82 14.16 12.22
C LEU A 707 89.52 15.16 11.30
N PRO A 708 89.40 15.02 9.96
CA PRO A 708 89.82 16.06 9.04
C PRO A 708 88.99 17.33 9.19
N LYS A 709 89.62 18.50 9.06
CA LYS A 709 88.95 19.82 9.12
C LYS A 709 87.75 19.95 8.18
N GLN A 710 87.78 19.24 7.06
CA GLN A 710 86.69 19.24 6.06
C GLN A 710 85.44 18.50 6.55
N SER A 711 85.59 17.53 7.45
CA SER A 711 84.52 16.71 8.01
C SER A 711 83.97 17.24 9.33
N GLU A 712 84.71 18.11 10.04
CA GLU A 712 84.32 18.66 11.35
C GLU A 712 82.92 19.29 11.34
N ILE A 713 82.62 20.13 10.35
CA ILE A 713 81.31 20.82 10.24
C ILE A 713 80.19 19.80 9.98
N ALA A 714 80.43 18.82 9.11
CA ALA A 714 79.42 17.82 8.78
C ALA A 714 79.13 16.89 9.97
N VAL A 715 80.16 16.52 10.74
CA VAL A 715 80.02 15.73 11.97
C VAL A 715 79.35 16.54 13.09
N ALA A 716 79.66 17.85 13.22
CA ALA A 716 78.97 18.73 14.15
C ALA A 716 77.46 18.84 13.83
N ASN A 717 77.13 19.01 12.55
CA ASN A 717 75.73 19.02 12.09
C ASN A 717 75.03 17.68 12.40
N LEU A 718 75.72 16.55 12.23
CA LEU A 718 75.20 15.22 12.59
C LEU A 718 74.98 15.08 14.10
N GLN A 719 75.91 15.57 14.92
CA GLN A 719 75.81 15.55 16.39
C GLN A 719 74.62 16.34 16.90
N VAL A 720 74.35 17.52 16.32
CA VAL A 720 73.23 18.38 16.72
C VAL A 720 71.90 17.86 16.20
N ALA A 721 71.84 17.43 14.94
CA ALA A 721 70.60 16.94 14.34
C ALA A 721 70.18 15.57 14.87
N LEU A 722 71.14 14.67 15.12
CA LEU A 722 70.92 13.27 15.47
C LEU A 722 71.87 12.85 16.62
N PRO A 723 71.65 13.35 17.85
CA PRO A 723 72.54 13.09 18.98
C PRO A 723 72.61 11.60 19.36
N ASP A 724 71.51 10.86 19.19
CA ASP A 724 71.47 9.42 19.47
C ASP A 724 72.28 8.61 18.45
N LEU A 725 72.26 9.04 17.18
CA LEU A 725 73.10 8.43 16.14
C LEU A 725 74.57 8.71 16.43
N TYR A 726 74.93 9.95 16.76
CA TYR A 726 76.30 10.33 17.11
C TYR A 726 76.86 9.51 18.27
N LYS A 727 76.07 9.31 19.34
CA LYS A 727 76.45 8.45 20.47
C LYS A 727 76.66 6.99 20.05
N LYS A 728 75.80 6.46 19.18
CA LYS A 728 75.94 5.09 18.65
C LYS A 728 77.22 4.89 17.84
N LEU A 729 77.64 5.92 17.10
CA LEU A 729 78.84 5.87 16.24
C LEU A 729 80.15 5.79 17.04
N ASN A 730 80.15 6.25 18.30
CA ASN A 730 81.32 6.24 19.18
C ASN A 730 82.62 6.69 18.47
N LEU A 731 82.58 7.87 17.83
CA LEU A 731 83.70 8.39 17.03
C LEU A 731 84.97 8.68 17.84
N GLU A 732 84.94 8.51 19.16
CA GLU A 732 86.11 8.58 20.04
C GLU A 732 87.10 7.43 19.78
N GLU A 733 86.64 6.29 19.25
CA GLU A 733 87.48 5.14 18.91
C GLU A 733 88.21 5.38 17.56
N SER A 734 89.36 6.06 17.59
CA SER A 734 90.07 6.50 16.38
C SER A 734 90.49 5.36 15.44
N ASN A 735 90.84 4.18 15.97
CA ASN A 735 91.43 3.11 15.15
C ASN A 735 90.43 2.47 14.18
N THR A 736 89.17 2.30 14.60
CA THR A 736 88.12 1.69 13.78
C THR A 736 87.68 2.64 12.65
N TRP A 737 87.54 3.93 12.98
CA TRP A 737 87.12 4.95 12.02
C TRP A 737 88.23 5.42 11.09
N ASN A 738 89.50 5.37 11.52
CA ASN A 738 90.64 5.57 10.62
C ASN A 738 90.69 4.50 9.54
N ASN A 739 90.45 3.22 9.86
CA ASN A 739 90.38 2.17 8.85
C ASN A 739 89.24 2.43 7.85
N PHE A 740 88.05 2.79 8.36
CA PHE A 740 86.92 3.17 7.51
C PHE A 740 87.24 4.34 6.55
N MET A 741 88.03 5.33 7.01
CA MET A 741 88.41 6.51 6.21
C MET A 741 89.40 6.21 5.10
N TYR A 742 90.39 5.35 5.34
CA TYR A 742 91.54 5.17 4.43
C TYR A 742 91.50 3.87 3.62
N GLU A 743 90.69 2.87 4.00
CA GLU A 743 90.57 1.65 3.21
C GLU A 743 89.69 1.84 1.96
N ASN A 744 89.96 1.06 0.91
CA ASN A 744 89.21 1.13 -0.35
C ASN A 744 87.81 0.54 -0.25
N GLU A 745 87.59 -0.42 0.64
CA GLU A 745 86.29 -1.06 0.85
C GLU A 745 85.51 -0.37 1.98
N LEU A 746 84.22 -0.16 1.76
CA LEU A 746 83.32 0.48 2.73
C LEU A 746 82.79 -0.56 3.72
N GLU A 747 83.60 -0.89 4.73
CA GLU A 747 83.18 -1.75 5.83
C GLU A 747 82.75 -0.91 7.05
N PHE A 748 81.45 -0.86 7.33
CA PHE A 748 80.95 -0.19 8.52
C PHE A 748 81.34 -0.97 9.79
N PRO A 749 81.72 -0.29 10.89
CA PRO A 749 82.08 -0.96 12.13
C PRO A 749 80.95 -1.82 12.69
N LYS A 750 81.25 -3.09 13.01
CA LYS A 750 80.26 -4.09 13.49
C LYS A 750 79.55 -3.71 14.80
N HIS A 751 80.15 -2.80 15.58
CA HIS A 751 79.55 -2.30 16.83
C HIS A 751 78.37 -1.35 16.59
N CYS A 752 78.24 -0.77 15.38
CA CYS A 752 77.16 0.13 15.01
C CYS A 752 76.06 -0.60 14.22
N SER A 753 74.88 -0.78 14.81
CA SER A 753 73.68 -1.17 14.04
C SER A 753 73.06 0.09 13.41
N LEU A 754 73.29 0.28 12.11
CA LEU A 754 72.84 1.45 11.35
C LEU A 754 71.78 1.05 10.32
N SER A 755 70.76 1.89 10.15
CA SER A 755 69.84 1.78 9.01
C SER A 755 70.57 2.06 7.69
N GLU A 756 69.99 1.65 6.56
CA GLU A 756 70.59 1.90 5.24
C GLU A 756 70.77 3.40 4.95
N PHE A 757 69.84 4.25 5.42
CA PHE A 757 69.95 5.70 5.25
C PHE A 757 70.92 6.34 6.25
N GLN A 758 71.02 5.84 7.49
CA GLN A 758 72.04 6.29 8.45
C GLN A 758 73.46 6.03 7.94
N LYS A 759 73.69 4.90 7.25
CA LYS A 759 74.96 4.63 6.56
C LYS A 759 75.31 5.72 5.54
N VAL A 760 74.32 6.25 4.82
CA VAL A 760 74.51 7.37 3.89
C VAL A 760 74.94 8.63 4.63
N LEU A 761 74.29 8.98 5.75
CA LEU A 761 74.64 10.18 6.54
C LEU A 761 76.07 10.12 7.08
N VAL A 762 76.49 8.94 7.55
CA VAL A 762 77.86 8.70 8.02
C VAL A 762 78.86 8.87 6.88
N VAL A 763 78.58 8.30 5.71
CA VAL A 763 79.43 8.44 4.51
C VAL A 763 79.44 9.90 4.03
N GLN A 764 78.32 10.61 4.08
CA GLN A 764 78.27 12.03 3.73
C GLN A 764 79.16 12.89 4.65
N ALA A 765 79.19 12.59 5.95
CA ALA A 765 79.98 13.34 6.91
C ALA A 765 81.48 13.01 6.87
N LEU A 766 81.83 11.74 6.66
CA LEU A 766 83.21 11.24 6.76
C LEU A 766 83.87 10.97 5.40
N ARG A 767 83.14 10.40 4.43
CA ARG A 767 83.66 9.90 3.15
C ARG A 767 82.81 10.33 1.95
N SER A 768 82.89 11.62 1.60
CA SER A 768 82.10 12.18 0.49
C SER A 768 82.42 11.55 -0.87
N ASP A 769 83.60 10.95 -1.04
CA ASP A 769 84.04 10.20 -2.22
C ASP A 769 83.14 9.00 -2.54
N ALA A 770 82.69 8.30 -1.49
CA ALA A 770 81.88 7.08 -1.59
C ALA A 770 80.37 7.35 -1.69
N LEU A 771 79.94 8.61 -1.51
CA LEU A 771 78.54 8.98 -1.30
C LEU A 771 77.61 8.49 -2.42
N TYR A 772 77.99 8.65 -3.68
CA TYR A 772 77.18 8.21 -4.83
C TYR A 772 76.91 6.69 -4.81
N SER A 773 77.93 5.90 -4.48
CA SER A 773 77.84 4.44 -4.44
C SER A 773 76.95 3.97 -3.27
N THR A 774 77.08 4.59 -2.11
CA THR A 774 76.29 4.28 -0.91
C THR A 774 74.84 4.71 -1.10
N LEU A 775 74.59 5.90 -1.67
CA LEU A 775 73.25 6.37 -2.04
C LEU A 775 72.57 5.42 -3.01
N THR A 776 73.30 4.96 -4.04
CA THR A 776 72.77 4.01 -5.02
C THR A 776 72.37 2.71 -4.35
N LYS A 777 73.24 2.13 -3.52
CA LYS A 777 72.95 0.89 -2.77
C LYS A 777 71.76 1.07 -1.83
N CYS A 778 71.73 2.16 -1.06
CA CYS A 778 70.65 2.50 -0.15
C CYS A 778 69.29 2.61 -0.88
N ALA A 779 69.25 3.39 -1.98
CA ALA A 779 68.03 3.56 -2.76
C ALA A 779 67.53 2.23 -3.35
N LEU A 780 68.42 1.40 -3.91
CA LEU A 780 68.07 0.09 -4.47
C LEU A 780 67.57 -0.88 -3.39
N ASN A 781 68.19 -0.90 -2.21
CA ASN A 781 67.80 -1.77 -1.09
C ASN A 781 66.42 -1.40 -0.55
N ILE A 782 66.17 -0.11 -0.32
CA ILE A 782 64.88 0.40 0.17
C ILE A 782 63.78 0.15 -0.86
N SER A 783 64.03 0.48 -2.13
CA SER A 783 63.03 0.32 -3.20
C SER A 783 62.82 -1.13 -3.66
N GLY A 784 63.75 -2.04 -3.35
CA GLY A 784 63.75 -3.41 -3.86
C GLY A 784 64.10 -3.55 -5.35
N LEU A 785 64.73 -2.53 -5.94
CA LEU A 785 65.12 -2.54 -7.35
C LEU A 785 66.48 -3.24 -7.53
N LYS A 786 66.66 -3.92 -8.67
CA LYS A 786 67.95 -4.56 -9.01
C LYS A 786 68.98 -3.59 -9.59
N SER A 787 68.52 -2.56 -10.29
CA SER A 787 69.35 -1.58 -10.99
C SER A 787 68.65 -0.22 -11.07
N LEU A 788 69.44 0.86 -11.13
CA LEU A 788 68.94 2.20 -11.41
C LEU A 788 68.56 2.38 -12.89
N ASP A 789 69.26 1.66 -13.77
CA ASP A 789 69.10 1.77 -15.22
C ASP A 789 67.97 0.86 -15.72
N PRO A 790 67.11 1.35 -16.62
CA PRO A 790 66.08 0.53 -17.26
C PRO A 790 66.73 -0.53 -18.16
N ALA A 791 65.92 -1.52 -18.55
CA ALA A 791 66.28 -2.44 -19.62
C ALA A 791 66.62 -1.68 -20.91
N VAL A 792 67.42 -2.31 -21.78
CA VAL A 792 67.80 -1.75 -23.08
C VAL A 792 66.54 -1.35 -23.87
N LEU A 793 66.53 -0.12 -24.35
CA LEU A 793 65.40 0.45 -25.08
C LEU A 793 65.25 -0.26 -26.44
N ASP A 794 64.18 -1.03 -26.60
CA ASP A 794 63.82 -1.65 -27.88
C ASP A 794 62.53 -1.02 -28.43
N LEU A 795 62.63 -0.36 -29.59
CA LEU A 795 61.52 0.32 -30.25
C LEU A 795 60.39 -0.64 -30.62
N HIS A 796 60.69 -1.92 -30.90
CA HIS A 796 59.67 -2.90 -31.23
C HIS A 796 58.80 -3.25 -30.01
N THR A 797 59.42 -3.35 -28.82
CA THR A 797 58.70 -3.55 -27.56
C THR A 797 57.84 -2.34 -27.20
N ILE A 798 58.35 -1.12 -27.41
CA ILE A 798 57.58 0.13 -27.20
C ILE A 798 56.39 0.20 -28.15
N PHE A 799 56.58 -0.17 -29.42
CA PHE A 799 55.50 -0.19 -30.41
C PHE A 799 54.36 -1.12 -29.97
N LYS A 800 54.67 -2.31 -29.45
CA LYS A 800 53.66 -3.24 -28.91
C LYS A 800 52.89 -2.70 -27.71
N GLU A 801 53.54 -1.88 -26.88
CA GLU A 801 52.91 -1.24 -25.71
C GLU A 801 52.15 0.04 -26.08
N SER A 802 52.43 0.64 -27.24
CA SER A 802 51.83 1.89 -27.70
C SER A 802 50.43 1.71 -28.30
N THR A 803 49.66 2.80 -28.35
CA THR A 803 48.33 2.83 -28.96
C THR A 803 48.23 4.01 -29.93
N CYS A 804 47.30 3.94 -30.89
CA CYS A 804 47.10 5.02 -31.87
C CYS A 804 46.70 6.37 -31.25
N ASN A 805 46.15 6.35 -30.03
CA ASN A 805 45.71 7.56 -29.33
C ASN A 805 46.85 8.26 -28.56
N GLU A 806 48.00 7.62 -28.40
CA GLU A 806 49.11 8.13 -27.58
C GLU A 806 50.37 8.30 -28.45
N PRO A 807 50.87 9.54 -28.68
CA PRO A 807 52.06 9.75 -29.49
C PRO A 807 53.32 9.27 -28.74
N ILE A 808 54.27 8.70 -29.48
CA ILE A 808 55.57 8.32 -28.94
C ILE A 808 56.53 9.50 -29.04
N LEU A 809 56.93 10.06 -27.90
CA LEU A 809 57.94 11.10 -27.81
C LEU A 809 59.32 10.49 -27.58
N LEU A 810 60.25 10.69 -28.52
CA LEU A 810 61.65 10.27 -28.39
C LEU A 810 62.55 11.47 -28.14
N LEU A 811 63.25 11.46 -27.01
CA LEU A 811 64.18 12.52 -26.61
C LEU A 811 65.58 12.19 -27.15
N ALA A 812 65.98 12.87 -28.22
CA ALA A 812 67.32 12.73 -28.78
C ALA A 812 68.33 13.57 -27.98
N MET A 813 69.44 12.96 -27.57
CA MET A 813 70.61 13.69 -27.08
C MET A 813 71.49 14.12 -28.25
N SER A 814 72.33 15.12 -28.05
CA SER A 814 73.31 15.57 -29.05
C SER A 814 74.14 14.39 -29.57
N GLY A 815 74.08 14.14 -30.88
CA GLY A 815 74.80 13.03 -31.52
C GLY A 815 74.02 11.73 -31.66
N THR A 816 72.80 11.62 -31.12
CA THR A 816 71.90 10.47 -31.33
C THR A 816 70.79 10.82 -32.32
N ASN A 817 70.56 9.98 -33.34
CA ASN A 817 69.48 10.16 -34.29
C ASN A 817 68.61 8.88 -34.35
N PRO A 818 67.38 8.89 -33.80
CA PRO A 818 66.51 7.72 -33.80
C PRO A 818 65.86 7.43 -35.16
N THR A 819 66.02 8.30 -36.16
CA THR A 819 65.35 8.14 -37.47
C THR A 819 65.73 6.84 -38.18
N SER A 820 66.98 6.38 -38.10
CA SER A 820 67.40 5.11 -38.71
C SER A 820 66.59 3.95 -38.16
N ASP A 821 66.46 3.88 -36.83
CA ASP A 821 65.86 2.77 -36.12
C ASP A 821 64.34 2.76 -36.33
N ILE A 822 63.72 3.94 -36.38
CA ILE A 822 62.29 4.10 -36.73
C ILE A 822 62.03 3.63 -38.16
N THR A 823 62.88 4.01 -39.13
CA THR A 823 62.68 3.57 -40.53
C THR A 823 62.88 2.08 -40.71
N GLU A 824 63.78 1.46 -39.94
CA GLU A 824 63.96 0.01 -39.94
C GLU A 824 62.75 -0.71 -39.35
N LEU A 825 62.22 -0.22 -38.22
CA LEU A 825 61.01 -0.74 -37.61
C LEU A 825 59.81 -0.63 -38.56
N ALA A 826 59.62 0.53 -39.20
CA ALA A 826 58.54 0.74 -40.17
C ALA A 826 58.64 -0.21 -41.38
N ARG A 827 59.87 -0.45 -41.88
CA ARG A 827 60.13 -1.43 -42.95
C ARG A 827 59.76 -2.85 -42.53
N LYS A 828 60.09 -3.26 -41.30
CA LYS A 828 59.78 -4.60 -40.76
C LYS A 828 58.28 -4.84 -40.57
N LEU A 829 57.51 -3.81 -40.20
CA LEU A 829 56.08 -3.94 -39.88
C LEU A 829 55.16 -3.90 -41.10
N GLN A 830 55.44 -3.07 -42.12
CA GLN A 830 54.48 -2.82 -43.22
C GLN A 830 55.13 -2.62 -44.61
N ASN A 831 56.23 -3.31 -44.93
CA ASN A 831 56.82 -3.33 -46.28
C ASN A 831 57.04 -1.92 -46.93
N GLY A 832 57.28 -0.88 -46.13
CA GLY A 832 57.82 0.40 -46.59
C GLY A 832 56.85 1.47 -47.12
N ASN A 833 55.53 1.28 -47.09
CA ASN A 833 54.59 2.18 -47.81
C ASN A 833 54.02 3.39 -47.02
N PHE A 834 54.35 3.60 -45.74
CA PHE A 834 53.68 4.65 -44.92
C PHE A 834 54.58 5.63 -44.16
N ALA A 835 55.90 5.66 -44.38
CA ALA A 835 56.78 6.58 -43.65
C ALA A 835 56.77 8.01 -44.23
N GLN A 836 55.72 8.80 -43.93
CA GLN A 836 55.78 10.26 -44.10
C GLN A 836 56.53 10.85 -42.91
N VAL A 837 57.73 11.40 -43.16
CA VAL A 837 58.58 12.03 -42.12
C VAL A 837 58.59 13.53 -42.34
N LEU A 838 58.17 14.29 -41.34
CA LEU A 838 58.23 15.74 -41.30
C LEU A 838 59.40 16.21 -40.44
N SER A 839 60.27 17.05 -41.01
CA SER A 839 61.36 17.70 -40.28
C SER A 839 61.00 19.16 -40.06
N MET A 840 60.78 19.54 -38.80
CA MET A 840 60.23 20.85 -38.45
C MET A 840 61.35 21.83 -38.07
N ARG A 841 61.43 22.98 -38.75
CA ARG A 841 62.16 24.19 -38.31
C ARG A 841 61.22 25.37 -38.01
N ALA A 842 60.05 25.42 -38.64
CA ALA A 842 58.97 26.37 -38.38
C ALA A 842 57.63 25.72 -38.78
N PHE A 843 56.55 25.98 -38.03
CA PHE A 843 55.23 25.40 -38.26
C PHE A 843 54.56 26.08 -39.47
N THR A 844 54.29 25.33 -40.55
CA THR A 844 53.60 25.84 -41.73
C THR A 844 52.17 25.27 -41.85
N LYS A 845 51.31 25.94 -42.62
CA LYS A 845 49.93 25.47 -42.89
C LYS A 845 49.88 24.08 -43.55
N ASN A 846 50.90 23.71 -44.32
CA ASN A 846 50.99 22.40 -44.96
C ASN A 846 51.24 21.29 -43.94
N ASP A 847 51.92 21.61 -42.83
CA ASP A 847 52.20 20.65 -41.75
C ASP A 847 50.91 20.31 -40.99
N MET A 848 50.02 21.29 -40.76
CA MET A 848 48.69 21.04 -40.18
C MET A 848 47.82 20.16 -41.09
N MET A 849 47.82 20.40 -42.40
CA MET A 849 47.07 19.56 -43.36
C MET A 849 47.56 18.11 -43.39
N LEU A 850 48.82 17.86 -43.02
CA LEU A 850 49.40 16.54 -43.00
C LEU A 850 49.11 15.82 -41.67
N VAL A 851 49.08 16.56 -40.55
CA VAL A 851 48.58 16.07 -39.26
C VAL A 851 47.08 15.75 -39.33
N ASP A 852 46.26 16.58 -39.98
CA ASP A 852 44.81 16.34 -40.16
C ASP A 852 44.50 15.11 -41.06
N LYS A 853 45.49 14.64 -41.84
CA LYS A 853 45.37 13.45 -42.69
C LYS A 853 45.77 12.15 -41.98
N ILE A 854 46.52 12.25 -40.87
CA ILE A 854 46.97 11.14 -40.02
C ILE A 854 45.93 10.92 -38.95
#